data_AF-E1QKY4-F1
#
_entry.id   AF-E1QKY4-F1
#
_cell.length_a   1.000
_cell.length_b   1.000
_cell.length_c   1.000
_cell.angle_alpha   90.00
_cell.angle_beta   90.00
_cell.angle_gamma   90.00
#
_symmetry.space_group_name_H-M   'P 1'
#
loop_
_entity.id
_entity.type
_entity.pdbx_description
1 polymer ?
#
loop_
_entity_poly.entity_id
_entity_poly.type
_entity_poly.pdbx_seq_one_letter_code
_entity_poly.pdbx_strand_id
1 'polypeptide(L)'
;MNWLRVVLWLCLLMAVTAATMMWFDVTAEATPQPSRPVNDKSAYAGERARQIDAMVAKAAAAIEEQGQATFVAMNARQAPWYDAQSGLYVFVRDESGVLVVNGAFPEKIGQNTGLANKRSANSHQRLLDGPQTQLWYHYDWPDPQTGKIRWKSALLRLTRAPDGKRYVVGVGDFDLPMERRFVEELVEEAARLVAQKGRAAFELLADPEGPFRFGDIYVFIDEPSGVEIFNPAFPDIQGKNCVELKDGFGNYFVRAYIDKAMRQGGGWTRYNWPRPGQVKPSLKYAYTRQSTMDGKPVIVGMGIYLDQPLDQKKRAVQGRAEQLASLAARLGKYQQARISEMLRGYLIENPGVHGVAWISAPQADGAQPLVDIQLARVKGYGLTQESRVDFPFERLTWLREAARSGKPAWTQARYDQFDPQGDAQIISYVTPVLDAKGQVKAFIASDLLVRPDAPVRQAQLDQLAGAIQGKIDEVIDQLRQTAAAICPVGLGGPTAQALLDQLYQSRPYFFSTLTVDEDGVLRRVAPEAFAAAVGKMTGDPVSTRAVITSGKPVLTKPFATAEGFVACALGCPLPCKANGRDGQVSVTLNPTDLAAEAIPAQLARNCFILRADDGFFVYSDRREDIHRSVLSDPKFQRLYPELAKLGQDIVSQPQGRGSYAASDDDGNAVRRDCLWRTVNFANQRWRVVLFWAD
;
A
#
# COMPACT_ATOMS: atom_id res chain seq x y z
N MET A 1 -79.07 -23.56 0.63
CA MET A 1 -78.77 -23.34 2.06
C MET A 1 -77.26 -23.55 2.37
N ASN A 2 -76.37 -22.97 1.57
CA ASN A 2 -74.90 -23.04 1.78
C ASN A 2 -74.15 -21.74 1.45
N TRP A 3 -74.85 -20.68 1.01
CA TRP A 3 -74.20 -19.41 0.65
C TRP A 3 -73.97 -18.49 1.86
N LEU A 4 -74.93 -18.40 2.78
CA LEU A 4 -74.75 -17.62 4.02
C LEU A 4 -73.66 -18.19 4.94
N ARG A 5 -73.44 -19.51 4.96
CA ARG A 5 -72.34 -20.11 5.75
C ARG A 5 -70.97 -19.84 5.14
N VAL A 6 -70.87 -19.80 3.81
CA VAL A 6 -69.62 -19.47 3.11
C VAL A 6 -69.29 -17.99 3.23
N VAL A 7 -70.29 -17.09 3.17
CA VAL A 7 -70.09 -15.65 3.40
C VAL A 7 -69.72 -15.37 4.86
N LEU A 8 -70.38 -16.01 5.84
CA LEU A 8 -69.97 -15.88 7.25
C LEU A 8 -68.55 -16.45 7.50
N TRP A 9 -68.17 -17.55 6.85
CA TRP A 9 -66.81 -18.09 6.95
C TRP A 9 -65.76 -17.18 6.31
N LEU A 10 -66.06 -16.56 5.16
CA LEU A 10 -65.16 -15.60 4.51
C LEU A 10 -65.03 -14.29 5.30
N CYS A 11 -66.12 -13.81 5.92
CA CYS A 11 -66.06 -12.66 6.83
C CYS A 11 -65.32 -12.98 8.13
N LEU A 12 -65.45 -14.20 8.69
CA LEU A 12 -64.65 -14.63 9.85
C LEU A 12 -63.17 -14.81 9.48
N LEU A 13 -62.86 -15.34 8.28
CA LEU A 13 -61.49 -15.49 7.81
C LEU A 13 -60.82 -14.14 7.55
N MET A 14 -61.56 -13.16 7.01
CA MET A 14 -61.11 -11.77 6.86
C MET A 14 -60.99 -11.04 8.20
N ALA A 15 -61.85 -11.31 9.18
CA ALA A 15 -61.72 -10.75 10.53
C ALA A 15 -60.55 -11.37 11.31
N VAL A 16 -60.26 -12.66 11.14
CA VAL A 16 -59.12 -13.34 11.76
C VAL A 16 -57.79 -12.96 11.07
N THR A 17 -57.80 -12.68 9.77
CA THR A 17 -56.60 -12.14 9.07
C THR A 17 -56.38 -10.64 9.35
N ALA A 18 -57.44 -9.84 9.50
CA ALA A 18 -57.31 -8.45 9.95
C ALA A 18 -56.89 -8.34 11.43
N ALA A 19 -57.39 -9.22 12.31
CA ALA A 19 -56.98 -9.25 13.72
C ALA A 19 -55.56 -9.82 13.94
N THR A 20 -55.06 -10.69 13.05
CA THR A 20 -53.66 -11.13 13.08
C THR A 20 -52.71 -10.14 12.39
N MET A 21 -53.19 -9.30 11.46
CA MET A 21 -52.41 -8.19 10.89
C MET A 21 -52.42 -6.92 11.76
N MET A 22 -53.42 -6.70 12.64
CA MET A 22 -53.46 -5.57 13.59
C MET A 22 -52.78 -5.84 14.94
N TRP A 23 -52.14 -7.01 15.12
CA TRP A 23 -51.32 -7.34 16.29
C TRP A 23 -49.80 -7.36 15.99
N PHE A 24 -49.40 -7.01 14.78
CA PHE A 24 -47.99 -6.87 14.38
C PHE A 24 -47.76 -5.52 13.71
N ASP A 25 -48.12 -4.43 14.39
CA ASP A 25 -47.35 -3.18 14.35
C ASP A 25 -47.91 -2.21 15.38
N VAL A 26 -47.19 -2.08 16.50
CA VAL A 26 -47.02 -0.91 17.38
C VAL A 26 -46.41 -1.44 18.68
N THR A 27 -45.26 -0.88 19.04
CA THR A 27 -44.32 -1.25 20.12
C THR A 27 -43.44 -2.48 19.87
N ALA A 28 -42.69 -2.47 18.76
CA ALA A 28 -41.34 -3.03 18.78
C ALA A 28 -40.36 -1.86 18.82
N GLU A 29 -40.04 -1.38 20.03
CA GLU A 29 -38.72 -0.79 20.24
C GLU A 29 -37.71 -1.78 19.67
N ALA A 30 -36.80 -1.30 18.84
CA ALA A 30 -35.73 -2.12 18.28
C ALA A 30 -34.89 -2.68 19.43
N THR A 31 -35.27 -3.85 19.95
CA THR A 31 -34.39 -4.68 20.75
C THR A 31 -33.13 -4.89 19.93
N PRO A 32 -31.94 -4.53 20.44
CA PRO A 32 -30.70 -4.82 19.74
C PRO A 32 -30.69 -6.31 19.42
N GLN A 33 -30.48 -6.66 18.15
CA GLN A 33 -30.18 -8.05 17.81
C GLN A 33 -29.05 -8.51 18.75
N PRO A 34 -29.18 -9.65 19.44
CA PRO A 34 -28.08 -10.19 20.20
C PRO A 34 -26.92 -10.37 19.22
N SER A 35 -25.79 -9.77 19.56
CA SER A 35 -24.52 -9.96 18.88
C SER A 35 -24.33 -11.45 18.61
N ARG A 36 -24.04 -11.79 17.35
CA ARG A 36 -23.71 -13.15 16.88
C ARG A 36 -22.97 -13.96 17.97
N PRO A 37 -23.36 -15.23 18.19
CA PRO A 37 -22.81 -16.01 19.29
C PRO A 37 -21.31 -16.24 19.15
N VAL A 38 -20.68 -16.30 20.32
CA VAL A 38 -19.27 -16.58 20.61
C VAL A 38 -18.82 -17.86 19.91
N ASN A 39 -18.19 -17.71 18.74
CA ASN A 39 -17.19 -18.63 18.22
C ASN A 39 -16.55 -18.03 16.96
N ASP A 40 -15.59 -17.13 17.16
CA ASP A 40 -14.50 -16.99 16.19
C ASP A 40 -13.22 -16.60 16.92
N LYS A 41 -12.10 -17.12 16.44
CA LYS A 41 -10.77 -16.97 17.04
C LYS A 41 -10.37 -15.49 17.02
N SER A 42 -10.56 -14.80 18.15
CA SER A 42 -10.22 -13.38 18.44
C SER A 42 -10.64 -12.32 17.41
N ALA A 43 -11.36 -11.28 17.84
CA ALA A 43 -11.75 -10.16 16.98
C ALA A 43 -10.57 -9.32 16.42
N TYR A 44 -9.36 -9.47 16.99
CA TYR A 44 -8.16 -8.71 16.63
C TYR A 44 -7.10 -9.58 15.95
N ALA A 45 -6.48 -9.05 14.89
CA ALA A 45 -5.48 -9.78 14.10
C ALA A 45 -4.10 -9.76 14.78
N GLY A 46 -3.75 -8.68 15.48
CA GLY A 46 -2.50 -8.54 16.20
C GLY A 46 -2.51 -9.24 17.56
N GLU A 47 -1.41 -9.92 17.88
CA GLU A 47 -1.23 -10.58 19.17
C GLU A 47 -1.34 -9.60 20.33
N ARG A 48 -0.86 -8.38 20.12
CA ARG A 48 -0.87 -7.36 21.16
C ARG A 48 -2.27 -6.89 21.53
N ALA A 49 -3.11 -6.64 20.53
CA ALA A 49 -4.50 -6.26 20.75
C ALA A 49 -5.29 -7.40 21.42
N ARG A 50 -5.01 -8.67 21.08
CA ARG A 50 -5.58 -9.83 21.78
C ARG A 50 -5.18 -9.89 23.26
N GLN A 51 -3.92 -9.64 23.58
CA GLN A 51 -3.44 -9.62 24.96
C GLN A 51 -4.12 -8.51 25.78
N ILE A 52 -4.25 -7.31 25.19
CA ILE A 52 -4.96 -6.19 25.81
C ILE A 52 -6.43 -6.56 26.09
N ASP A 53 -7.13 -7.10 25.10
CA ASP A 53 -8.53 -7.50 25.23
C ASP A 53 -8.73 -8.57 26.30
N ALA A 54 -7.89 -9.61 26.31
CA ALA A 54 -7.91 -10.65 27.33
C ALA A 54 -7.66 -10.09 28.74
N MET A 55 -6.72 -9.16 28.88
CA MET A 55 -6.38 -8.55 30.18
C MET A 55 -7.50 -7.63 30.69
N VAL A 56 -8.14 -6.84 29.80
CA VAL A 56 -9.32 -6.03 30.13
C VAL A 56 -10.49 -6.93 30.55
N ALA A 57 -10.78 -7.98 29.79
CA ALA A 57 -11.86 -8.91 30.09
C ALA A 57 -11.65 -9.58 31.46
N LYS A 58 -10.42 -10.00 31.76
CA LYS A 58 -10.06 -10.59 33.05
C LYS A 58 -10.19 -9.60 34.21
N ALA A 59 -9.77 -8.36 34.02
CA ALA A 59 -9.87 -7.32 35.04
C ALA A 59 -11.31 -6.91 35.31
N ALA A 60 -12.13 -6.76 34.26
CA ALA A 60 -13.55 -6.51 34.38
C ALA A 60 -14.27 -7.64 35.14
N ALA A 61 -14.03 -8.90 34.76
CA ALA A 61 -14.63 -10.06 35.43
C ALA A 61 -14.29 -10.13 36.92
N ALA A 62 -13.05 -9.82 37.30
CA ALA A 62 -12.66 -9.81 38.70
C ALA A 62 -13.35 -8.70 39.51
N ILE A 63 -13.59 -7.53 38.89
CA ILE A 63 -14.36 -6.45 39.52
C ILE A 63 -15.85 -6.81 39.61
N GLU A 64 -16.41 -7.49 38.60
CA GLU A 64 -17.80 -7.98 38.60
C GLU A 64 -18.02 -9.01 39.72
N GLU A 65 -17.01 -9.81 40.04
CA GLU A 65 -17.09 -10.85 41.07
C GLU A 65 -16.79 -10.31 42.48
N GLN A 66 -15.72 -9.54 42.64
CA GLN A 66 -15.14 -9.21 43.95
C GLN A 66 -15.15 -7.71 44.27
N GLY A 67 -15.59 -6.87 43.33
CA GLY A 67 -15.69 -5.42 43.50
C GLY A 67 -14.36 -4.77 43.89
N GLN A 68 -14.41 -3.88 44.87
CA GLN A 68 -13.24 -3.10 45.28
C GLN A 68 -12.14 -3.95 45.94
N ALA A 69 -12.46 -5.17 46.42
CA ALA A 69 -11.46 -6.05 47.04
C ALA A 69 -10.33 -6.41 46.06
N THR A 70 -10.62 -6.44 44.75
CA THR A 70 -9.63 -6.71 43.71
C THR A 70 -8.61 -5.59 43.55
N PHE A 71 -8.93 -4.34 43.92
CA PHE A 71 -8.07 -3.19 43.69
C PHE A 71 -6.72 -3.29 44.42
N VAL A 72 -6.71 -3.91 45.60
CA VAL A 72 -5.47 -4.18 46.36
C VAL A 72 -4.54 -5.07 45.53
N ALA A 73 -5.07 -6.17 44.98
CA ALA A 73 -4.29 -7.09 44.15
C ALA A 73 -3.82 -6.43 42.84
N MET A 74 -4.67 -5.61 42.21
CA MET A 74 -4.30 -4.88 40.98
C MET A 74 -3.18 -3.86 41.22
N ASN A 75 -3.23 -3.12 42.33
CA ASN A 75 -2.23 -2.12 42.69
C ASN A 75 -0.92 -2.74 43.21
N ALA A 76 -0.91 -4.03 43.59
CA ALA A 76 0.30 -4.74 44.00
C ALA A 76 1.28 -5.03 42.83
N ARG A 77 0.92 -4.66 41.59
CA ARG A 77 1.74 -4.85 40.37
C ARG A 77 2.13 -6.31 40.11
N GLN A 78 1.21 -7.23 40.43
CA GLN A 78 1.40 -8.67 40.21
C GLN A 78 0.60 -9.14 38.99
N ALA A 79 1.06 -10.24 38.39
CA ALA A 79 0.28 -10.94 37.37
C ALA A 79 -1.07 -11.37 37.99
N PRO A 80 -2.18 -11.28 37.25
CA PRO A 80 -2.29 -10.93 35.83
C PRO A 80 -2.56 -9.43 35.56
N TRP A 81 -2.50 -8.56 36.57
CA TRP A 81 -2.89 -7.14 36.49
C TRP A 81 -1.77 -6.22 36.00
N TYR A 82 -0.55 -6.74 36.05
CA TYR A 82 0.65 -6.12 35.54
C TYR A 82 1.53 -7.22 34.92
N ASP A 83 1.97 -7.00 33.69
CA ASP A 83 2.92 -7.86 33.00
C ASP A 83 4.27 -7.13 32.89
N ALA A 84 5.25 -7.60 33.65
CA ALA A 84 6.59 -7.01 33.65
C ALA A 84 7.37 -7.25 32.35
N GLN A 85 7.06 -8.30 31.61
CA GLN A 85 7.75 -8.64 30.36
C GLN A 85 7.27 -7.74 29.24
N SER A 86 5.95 -7.61 29.11
CA SER A 86 5.36 -6.83 28.03
C SER A 86 5.05 -5.38 28.40
N GLY A 87 5.10 -5.02 29.68
CA GLY A 87 4.81 -3.68 30.17
C GLY A 87 3.32 -3.30 30.21
N LEU A 88 2.41 -4.23 29.94
CA LEU A 88 0.97 -3.98 30.09
C LEU A 88 0.59 -3.86 31.55
N TYR A 89 -0.36 -2.96 31.82
CA TYR A 89 -0.90 -2.76 33.14
C TYR A 89 -2.37 -2.38 33.06
N VAL A 90 -3.12 -2.82 34.06
CA VAL A 90 -4.51 -2.41 34.29
C VAL A 90 -4.53 -1.04 34.95
N PHE A 91 -5.45 -0.20 34.49
CA PHE A 91 -5.93 0.96 35.23
C PHE A 91 -7.46 0.90 35.34
N VAL A 92 -7.99 1.50 36.40
CA VAL A 92 -9.43 1.56 36.65
C VAL A 92 -9.80 2.97 37.07
N ARG A 93 -10.87 3.50 36.49
CA ARG A 93 -11.50 4.75 36.89
C ARG A 93 -12.90 4.48 37.43
N ASP A 94 -13.33 5.26 38.40
CA ASP A 94 -14.74 5.30 38.79
C ASP A 94 -15.59 6.11 37.78
N GLU A 95 -16.91 6.19 38.01
CA GLU A 95 -17.82 6.94 37.13
C GLU A 95 -17.45 8.42 36.99
N SER A 96 -16.88 9.04 38.02
CA SER A 96 -16.46 10.45 37.97
C SER A 96 -15.19 10.68 37.15
N GLY A 97 -14.47 9.61 36.80
CA GLY A 97 -13.19 9.65 36.10
C GLY A 97 -11.98 9.61 37.03
N VAL A 98 -12.18 9.47 38.34
CA VAL A 98 -11.09 9.35 39.32
C VAL A 98 -10.44 7.99 39.21
N LEU A 99 -9.12 7.99 39.10
CA LEU A 99 -8.30 6.79 39.00
C LEU A 99 -8.27 6.08 40.36
N VAL A 100 -8.78 4.83 40.42
CA VAL A 100 -8.80 4.00 41.64
C VAL A 100 -7.77 2.86 41.60
N VAL A 101 -7.30 2.50 40.40
CA VAL A 101 -6.23 1.53 40.18
C VAL A 101 -5.31 2.05 39.07
N ASN A 102 -4.00 1.90 39.25
CA ASN A 102 -3.03 2.06 38.16
C ASN A 102 -1.74 1.30 38.45
N GLY A 103 -1.51 0.22 37.71
CA GLY A 103 -0.35 -0.65 37.90
C GLY A 103 1.01 -0.04 37.48
N ALA A 104 1.03 1.13 36.82
CA ALA A 104 2.27 1.79 36.39
C ALA A 104 2.52 3.13 37.09
N PHE A 105 1.47 3.86 37.44
CA PHE A 105 1.53 5.20 38.04
C PHE A 105 0.69 5.27 39.32
N PRO A 106 1.11 4.59 40.40
CA PRO A 106 0.37 4.57 41.66
C PRO A 106 0.19 5.96 42.26
N GLU A 107 1.10 6.90 42.00
CA GLU A 107 1.03 8.29 42.44
C GLU A 107 -0.09 9.10 41.77
N LYS A 108 -0.72 8.57 40.71
CA LYS A 108 -1.87 9.17 40.04
C LYS A 108 -3.22 8.71 40.61
N ILE A 109 -3.23 7.72 41.51
CA ILE A 109 -4.45 7.26 42.17
C ILE A 109 -5.07 8.43 42.95
N GLY A 110 -6.39 8.58 42.85
CA GLY A 110 -7.14 9.71 43.40
C GLY A 110 -7.23 10.94 42.49
N GLN A 111 -6.50 10.98 41.37
CA GLN A 111 -6.59 12.07 40.38
C GLN A 111 -7.69 11.77 39.36
N ASN A 112 -8.42 12.81 38.93
CA ASN A 112 -9.40 12.69 37.87
C ASN A 112 -8.73 12.64 36.49
N THR A 113 -8.41 11.43 36.05
CA THR A 113 -7.78 11.20 34.73
C THR A 113 -8.83 11.04 33.62
N GLY A 114 -10.08 10.78 33.97
CA GLY A 114 -11.23 10.77 33.05
C GLY A 114 -11.55 12.16 32.51
N LEU A 115 -11.26 13.22 33.25
CA LEU A 115 -11.48 14.61 32.81
C LEU A 115 -10.18 15.40 32.59
N ALA A 116 -9.03 14.71 32.51
CA ALA A 116 -7.73 15.36 32.39
C ALA A 116 -7.56 16.19 31.10
N ASN A 117 -8.30 15.84 30.05
CA ASN A 117 -8.40 16.60 28.80
C ASN A 117 -9.70 16.23 28.07
N LYS A 118 -10.04 16.97 27.01
CA LYS A 118 -11.26 16.72 26.23
C LYS A 118 -11.32 15.29 25.69
N ARG A 119 -10.20 14.71 25.28
CA ARG A 119 -10.18 13.36 24.71
C ARG A 119 -10.49 12.27 25.74
N SER A 120 -9.92 12.38 26.94
CA SER A 120 -10.25 11.53 28.09
C SER A 120 -11.71 11.70 28.48
N ALA A 121 -12.20 12.95 28.52
CA ALA A 121 -13.58 13.23 28.89
C ALA A 121 -14.56 12.60 27.89
N ASN A 122 -14.29 12.76 26.60
CA ASN A 122 -15.06 12.17 25.52
C ASN A 122 -15.08 10.63 25.60
N SER A 123 -13.94 9.96 25.78
CA SER A 123 -13.91 8.49 25.84
C SER A 123 -14.61 7.94 27.09
N HIS A 124 -14.40 8.59 28.23
CA HIS A 124 -15.03 8.21 29.50
C HIS A 124 -16.55 8.38 29.43
N GLN A 125 -17.02 9.53 28.96
CA GLN A 125 -18.44 9.83 28.86
C GLN A 125 -19.14 8.97 27.80
N ARG A 126 -18.52 8.75 26.62
CA ARG A 126 -19.06 7.85 25.59
C ARG A 126 -19.28 6.44 26.09
N LEU A 127 -18.44 5.97 27.01
CA LEU A 127 -18.57 4.63 27.56
C LEU A 127 -19.67 4.55 28.64
N LEU A 128 -19.91 5.64 29.38
CA LEU A 128 -20.96 5.71 30.40
C LEU A 128 -22.37 5.94 29.83
N ASP A 129 -22.47 6.80 28.82
CA ASP A 129 -23.74 7.27 28.26
C ASP A 129 -24.12 6.50 26.98
N GLY A 130 -23.15 5.86 26.35
CA GLY A 130 -23.32 5.16 25.08
C GLY A 130 -23.83 3.72 25.24
N PRO A 131 -24.39 3.13 24.17
CA PRO A 131 -24.85 1.74 24.17
C PRO A 131 -23.71 0.71 24.12
N GLN A 132 -22.46 1.14 23.93
CA GLN A 132 -21.28 0.26 23.95
C GLN A 132 -20.80 0.00 25.37
N THR A 133 -20.42 -1.25 25.65
CA THR A 133 -19.78 -1.63 26.92
C THR A 133 -18.26 -1.60 26.83
N GLN A 134 -17.69 -1.45 25.64
CA GLN A 134 -16.25 -1.43 25.40
C GLN A 134 -15.92 -0.54 24.18
N LEU A 135 -14.81 0.19 24.23
CA LEU A 135 -14.30 0.99 23.11
C LEU A 135 -12.78 1.18 23.16
N TRP A 136 -12.19 1.45 22.00
CA TRP A 136 -10.79 1.91 21.92
C TRP A 136 -10.67 3.41 22.17
N TYR A 137 -9.67 3.75 22.98
CA TYR A 137 -9.31 5.11 23.37
C TYR A 137 -7.86 5.38 22.98
N HIS A 138 -7.65 6.32 22.05
CA HIS A 138 -6.33 6.65 21.52
C HIS A 138 -5.89 8.04 21.96
N TYR A 139 -4.74 8.20 22.61
CA TYR A 139 -4.35 9.44 23.29
C TYR A 139 -2.85 9.51 23.55
N ASP A 140 -2.36 10.70 23.88
CA ASP A 140 -0.99 10.90 24.32
C ASP A 140 -0.85 10.67 25.83
N TRP A 141 0.16 9.91 26.24
CA TRP A 141 0.41 9.57 27.65
C TRP A 141 1.90 9.50 27.96
N PRO A 142 2.35 9.86 29.18
CA PRO A 142 3.72 9.65 29.59
C PRO A 142 4.05 8.16 29.65
N ASP A 143 5.17 7.79 29.03
CA ASP A 143 5.75 6.46 29.12
C ASP A 143 6.28 6.23 30.56
N PRO A 144 5.90 5.12 31.25
CA PRO A 144 6.33 4.87 32.64
C PRO A 144 7.84 4.71 32.82
N GLN A 145 8.57 4.34 31.76
CA GLN A 145 10.01 4.11 31.81
C GLN A 145 10.79 5.38 31.48
N THR A 146 10.32 6.18 30.51
CA THR A 146 11.08 7.33 29.99
C THR A 146 10.51 8.68 30.41
N GLY A 147 9.27 8.74 30.90
CA GLY A 147 8.54 9.98 31.20
C GLY A 147 8.13 10.80 29.97
N LYS A 148 8.55 10.40 28.76
CA LYS A 148 8.22 11.11 27.52
C LYS A 148 6.76 10.86 27.14
N ILE A 149 6.09 11.91 26.67
CA ILE A 149 4.75 11.80 26.10
C ILE A 149 4.83 11.03 24.78
N ARG A 150 4.05 9.94 24.69
CA ARG A 150 3.97 9.04 23.53
C ARG A 150 2.52 8.71 23.21
N TRP A 151 2.29 8.35 21.96
CA TRP A 151 1.01 7.83 21.50
C TRP A 151 0.68 6.51 22.21
N LYS A 152 -0.54 6.41 22.74
CA LYS A 152 -1.06 5.25 23.46
C LYS A 152 -2.46 4.90 22.98
N SER A 153 -2.71 3.61 22.82
CA SER A 153 -4.05 3.07 22.54
C SER A 153 -4.46 2.15 23.68
N ALA A 154 -5.62 2.40 24.28
CA ALA A 154 -6.17 1.60 25.36
C ALA A 154 -7.56 1.10 25.00
N LEU A 155 -7.83 -0.16 25.32
CA LEU A 155 -9.17 -0.71 25.30
C LEU A 155 -9.81 -0.42 26.65
N LEU A 156 -10.96 0.25 26.63
CA LEU A 156 -11.73 0.59 27.83
C LEU A 156 -12.99 -0.26 27.87
N ARG A 157 -13.33 -0.83 29.03
CA ARG A 157 -14.58 -1.54 29.27
C ARG A 157 -15.30 -0.99 30.49
N LEU A 158 -16.60 -0.72 30.33
CA LEU A 158 -17.48 -0.43 31.44
C LEU A 158 -17.84 -1.74 32.14
N THR A 159 -17.72 -1.74 33.45
CA THR A 159 -18.08 -2.88 34.29
C THR A 159 -18.86 -2.43 35.50
N ARG A 160 -19.62 -3.34 36.12
CA ARG A 160 -20.44 -3.06 37.31
C ARG A 160 -20.07 -4.04 38.41
N ALA A 161 -19.65 -3.50 39.56
CA ALA A 161 -19.34 -4.29 40.75
C ALA A 161 -20.61 -4.78 41.47
N PRO A 162 -20.52 -5.77 42.37
CA PRO A 162 -21.66 -6.28 43.14
C PRO A 162 -22.39 -5.22 43.98
N ASP A 163 -21.69 -4.17 44.40
CA ASP A 163 -22.27 -3.04 45.15
C ASP A 163 -23.01 -2.03 44.25
N GLY A 164 -23.14 -2.34 42.95
CA GLY A 164 -23.84 -1.54 41.96
C GLY A 164 -23.00 -0.42 41.33
N LYS A 165 -21.81 -0.11 41.86
CA LYS A 165 -20.94 0.93 41.30
C LYS A 165 -20.39 0.51 39.95
N ARG A 166 -20.29 1.46 39.01
CA ARG A 166 -19.65 1.21 37.72
C ARG A 166 -18.21 1.70 37.71
N TYR A 167 -17.39 0.99 36.93
CA TYR A 167 -15.98 1.28 36.74
C TYR A 167 -15.61 1.21 35.27
N VAL A 168 -14.72 2.08 34.84
CA VAL A 168 -14.07 2.02 33.53
C VAL A 168 -12.71 1.37 33.70
N VAL A 169 -12.61 0.13 33.24
CA VAL A 169 -11.38 -0.68 33.27
C VAL A 169 -10.66 -0.51 31.95
N GLY A 170 -9.35 -0.27 32.00
CA GLY A 170 -8.55 -0.11 30.81
C GLY A 170 -7.20 -0.79 30.85
N VAL A 171 -6.77 -1.28 29.70
CA VAL A 171 -5.40 -1.71 29.43
C VAL A 171 -5.01 -1.11 28.11
N GLY A 172 -3.78 -0.62 28.00
CA GLY A 172 -3.33 -0.03 26.75
C GLY A 172 -1.83 -0.07 26.59
N ASP A 173 -1.41 0.06 25.34
CA ASP A 173 -0.01 0.01 24.95
C ASP A 173 0.38 1.21 24.09
N PHE A 174 1.66 1.53 24.12
CA PHE A 174 2.24 2.63 23.37
C PHE A 174 2.55 2.20 21.93
N ASP A 175 2.34 3.11 20.99
CA ASP A 175 2.61 2.89 19.55
C ASP A 175 1.95 1.61 18.99
N LEU A 176 0.77 1.26 19.52
CA LEU A 176 -0.02 0.13 19.03
C LEU A 176 -0.37 0.37 17.55
N PRO A 177 -0.02 -0.57 16.64
CA PRO A 177 -0.37 -0.43 15.23
C PRO A 177 -1.89 -0.32 15.04
N MET A 178 -2.32 0.55 14.14
CA MET A 178 -3.74 0.66 13.81
C MET A 178 -4.18 -0.60 13.05
N GLU A 179 -5.15 -1.34 13.60
CA GLU A 179 -5.71 -2.54 12.98
C GLU A 179 -7.05 -2.25 12.30
N ARG A 180 -7.42 -3.09 11.33
CA ARG A 180 -8.70 -3.00 10.62
C ARG A 180 -9.89 -2.92 11.58
N ARG A 181 -9.85 -3.74 12.63
CA ARG A 181 -10.92 -3.81 13.61
C ARG A 181 -11.17 -2.48 14.32
N PHE A 182 -10.13 -1.71 14.61
CA PHE A 182 -10.27 -0.39 15.25
C PHE A 182 -11.03 0.58 14.35
N VAL A 183 -10.71 0.58 13.05
CA VAL A 183 -11.39 1.42 12.05
C VAL A 183 -12.85 1.00 11.88
N GLU A 184 -13.12 -0.31 11.80
CA GLU A 184 -14.49 -0.83 11.71
C GLU A 184 -15.34 -0.37 12.90
N GLU A 185 -14.83 -0.52 14.12
CA GLU A 185 -15.53 -0.13 15.34
C GLU A 185 -15.81 1.38 15.39
N LEU A 186 -14.82 2.20 15.01
CA LEU A 186 -14.99 3.67 14.95
C LEU A 186 -15.96 4.10 13.85
N VAL A 187 -15.96 3.46 12.68
CA VAL A 187 -16.91 3.75 11.60
C VAL A 187 -18.33 3.36 11.99
N GLU A 188 -18.53 2.21 12.64
CA GLU A 188 -19.85 1.80 13.13
C GLU A 188 -20.39 2.76 14.20
N GLU A 189 -19.52 3.31 15.03
CA GLU A 189 -19.91 4.33 15.99
C GLU A 189 -20.22 5.68 15.32
N ALA A 190 -19.38 6.14 14.40
CA ALA A 190 -19.64 7.35 13.64
C ALA A 190 -20.95 7.24 12.84
N ALA A 191 -21.21 6.09 12.22
CA ALA A 191 -22.44 5.79 11.50
C ALA A 191 -23.68 5.89 12.41
N ARG A 192 -23.62 5.33 13.62
CA ARG A 192 -24.71 5.46 14.63
C ARG A 192 -24.90 6.90 15.08
N LEU A 193 -23.81 7.63 15.33
CA LEU A 193 -23.87 9.03 15.73
C LEU A 193 -24.54 9.90 14.66
N VAL A 194 -24.18 9.69 13.39
CA VAL A 194 -24.78 10.39 12.24
C VAL A 194 -26.26 10.04 12.10
N ALA A 195 -26.65 8.78 12.28
CA ALA A 195 -28.05 8.36 12.25
C ALA A 195 -28.89 9.01 13.37
N GLN A 196 -28.32 9.17 14.56
CA GLN A 196 -29.03 9.73 15.71
C GLN A 196 -29.11 11.25 15.71
N LYS A 197 -28.02 11.92 15.31
CA LYS A 197 -27.86 13.38 15.46
C LYS A 197 -27.89 14.15 14.15
N GLY A 198 -27.94 13.46 13.01
CA GLY A 198 -27.83 14.10 11.70
C GLY A 198 -26.56 14.94 11.60
N ARG A 199 -26.69 16.14 11.03
CA ARG A 199 -25.58 17.10 10.90
C ARG A 199 -25.00 17.60 12.22
N ALA A 200 -25.72 17.51 13.35
CA ALA A 200 -25.17 17.88 14.65
C ALA A 200 -24.04 16.94 15.11
N ALA A 201 -23.88 15.77 14.48
CA ALA A 201 -22.72 14.91 14.68
C ALA A 201 -21.41 15.54 14.20
N PHE A 202 -21.45 16.46 13.22
CA PHE A 202 -20.27 16.95 12.52
C PHE A 202 -19.28 17.68 13.44
N GLU A 203 -19.77 18.34 14.49
CA GLU A 203 -18.92 19.00 15.48
C GLU A 203 -17.97 18.00 16.16
N LEU A 204 -18.51 16.89 16.67
CA LEU A 204 -17.71 15.84 17.31
C LEU A 204 -16.84 15.07 16.30
N LEU A 205 -17.32 14.88 15.08
CA LEU A 205 -16.55 14.21 14.02
C LEU A 205 -15.36 15.07 13.52
N ALA A 206 -15.47 16.40 13.62
CA ALA A 206 -14.45 17.34 13.16
C ALA A 206 -13.43 17.72 14.25
N ASP A 207 -13.76 17.51 15.52
CA ASP A 207 -12.93 17.90 16.67
C ASP A 207 -11.57 17.16 16.65
N PRO A 208 -10.42 17.86 16.50
CA PRO A 208 -9.09 17.25 16.52
C PRO A 208 -8.72 16.66 17.90
N GLU A 209 -9.40 17.07 18.96
CA GLU A 209 -9.29 16.47 20.29
C GLU A 209 -10.35 15.40 20.53
N GLY A 210 -11.23 15.17 19.54
CA GLY A 210 -12.29 14.20 19.53
C GLY A 210 -11.83 12.78 19.17
N PRO A 211 -12.74 11.80 19.26
CA PRO A 211 -12.38 10.39 19.07
C PRO A 211 -12.34 9.95 17.61
N PHE A 212 -12.81 10.79 16.68
CA PHE A 212 -12.91 10.46 15.25
C PHE A 212 -11.87 11.19 14.38
N ARG A 213 -11.03 12.03 14.99
CA ARG A 213 -9.96 12.77 14.31
C ARG A 213 -8.69 12.74 15.14
N PHE A 214 -7.70 12.00 14.67
CA PHE A 214 -6.40 11.90 15.34
C PHE A 214 -5.32 11.40 14.38
N GLY A 215 -4.12 11.97 14.46
CA GLY A 215 -3.07 11.69 13.49
C GLY A 215 -3.56 11.94 12.05
N ASP A 216 -3.50 10.91 11.22
CA ASP A 216 -3.98 10.85 9.84
C ASP A 216 -5.35 10.17 9.69
N ILE A 217 -6.02 9.85 10.81
CA ILE A 217 -7.37 9.26 10.85
C ILE A 217 -8.44 10.35 10.90
N TYR A 218 -9.46 10.20 10.06
CA TYR A 218 -10.59 11.11 9.96
C TYR A 218 -11.81 10.37 9.37
N VAL A 219 -13.01 10.83 9.74
CA VAL A 219 -14.26 10.40 9.13
C VAL A 219 -14.55 11.22 7.88
N PHE A 220 -15.05 10.56 6.84
CA PHE A 220 -15.68 11.18 5.69
C PHE A 220 -17.10 10.64 5.52
N ILE A 221 -18.00 11.43 4.94
CA ILE A 221 -19.38 11.04 4.69
C ILE A 221 -19.79 11.46 3.28
N ASP A 222 -20.34 10.51 2.53
CA ASP A 222 -20.83 10.71 1.16
C ASP A 222 -22.32 10.39 1.04
N GLU A 223 -22.98 11.05 0.11
CA GLU A 223 -24.27 10.60 -0.41
C GLU A 223 -24.09 9.45 -1.41
N PRO A 224 -25.12 8.60 -1.63
CA PRO A 224 -25.09 7.58 -2.68
C PRO A 224 -24.90 8.13 -4.11
N SER A 225 -25.18 9.41 -4.31
CA SER A 225 -24.93 10.15 -5.57
C SER A 225 -23.43 10.38 -5.84
N GLY A 226 -22.57 10.20 -4.82
CA GLY A 226 -21.16 10.53 -4.82
C GLY A 226 -20.84 11.94 -4.34
N VAL A 227 -21.81 12.71 -3.84
CA VAL A 227 -21.55 14.02 -3.23
C VAL A 227 -20.94 13.85 -1.85
N GLU A 228 -19.76 14.43 -1.62
CA GLU A 228 -19.09 14.37 -0.33
C GLU A 228 -19.65 15.45 0.60
N ILE A 229 -20.36 15.06 1.65
CA ILE A 229 -21.09 15.99 2.51
C ILE A 229 -20.30 16.42 3.74
N PHE A 230 -19.33 15.61 4.16
CA PHE A 230 -18.49 15.89 5.32
C PHE A 230 -17.09 15.30 5.14
N ASN A 231 -16.07 16.15 5.22
CA ASN A 231 -14.67 15.72 5.25
C ASN A 231 -13.79 16.81 5.92
N PRO A 232 -13.50 16.70 7.23
CA PRO A 232 -12.79 17.73 7.97
C PRO A 232 -11.29 17.75 7.67
N ALA A 233 -10.76 16.71 7.01
CA ALA A 233 -9.38 16.64 6.55
C ALA A 233 -9.20 17.25 5.16
N PHE A 234 -10.25 17.23 4.32
CA PHE A 234 -10.26 17.76 2.96
C PHE A 234 -11.49 18.66 2.78
N PRO A 235 -11.51 19.87 3.36
CA PRO A 235 -12.70 20.71 3.31
C PRO A 235 -13.06 21.15 1.88
N ASP A 236 -12.07 21.26 0.99
CA ASP A 236 -12.24 21.77 -0.37
C ASP A 236 -13.05 20.85 -1.31
N ILE A 237 -13.29 19.60 -0.92
CA ILE A 237 -14.09 18.65 -1.72
C ILE A 237 -15.51 18.49 -1.20
N GLN A 238 -15.83 19.07 -0.03
CA GLN A 238 -17.18 19.06 0.50
C GLN A 238 -18.15 19.78 -0.45
N GLY A 239 -19.29 19.16 -0.70
CA GLY A 239 -20.32 19.61 -1.65
C GLY A 239 -20.04 19.26 -3.11
N LYS A 240 -18.91 18.65 -3.44
CA LYS A 240 -18.59 18.22 -4.82
C LYS A 240 -19.01 16.77 -5.04
N ASN A 241 -19.39 16.46 -6.28
CA ASN A 241 -19.61 15.08 -6.68
C ASN A 241 -18.26 14.43 -7.03
N CYS A 242 -17.88 13.43 -6.24
CA CYS A 242 -16.63 12.69 -6.31
C CYS A 242 -16.79 11.32 -7.02
N VAL A 243 -17.96 10.98 -7.57
CA VAL A 243 -18.22 9.67 -8.22
C VAL A 243 -17.32 9.39 -9.42
N GLU A 244 -16.84 10.44 -10.08
CA GLU A 244 -15.93 10.38 -11.23
C GLU A 244 -14.46 10.48 -10.81
N LEU A 245 -14.18 10.65 -9.52
CA LEU A 245 -12.82 10.82 -9.04
C LEU A 245 -12.05 9.50 -9.14
N LYS A 246 -10.88 9.59 -9.77
CA LYS A 246 -9.94 8.47 -9.95
C LYS A 246 -8.76 8.58 -9.02
N ASP A 247 -8.31 7.45 -8.50
CA ASP A 247 -7.00 7.39 -7.84
C ASP A 247 -5.85 7.45 -8.86
N GLY A 248 -4.61 7.46 -8.37
CA GLY A 248 -3.40 7.48 -9.21
C GLY A 248 -3.22 6.27 -10.15
N PHE A 249 -4.08 5.24 -10.06
CA PHE A 249 -4.12 4.08 -10.95
C PHE A 249 -5.33 4.10 -11.89
N GLY A 250 -6.15 5.14 -11.87
CA GLY A 250 -7.34 5.27 -12.71
C GLY A 250 -8.60 4.62 -12.14
N ASN A 251 -8.57 4.12 -10.89
CA ASN A 251 -9.71 3.45 -10.28
C ASN A 251 -10.74 4.46 -9.76
N TYR A 252 -12.01 4.29 -10.12
CA TYR A 252 -13.13 5.03 -9.54
C TYR A 252 -13.45 4.51 -8.13
N PHE A 253 -12.62 4.88 -7.15
CA PHE A 253 -12.71 4.31 -5.81
C PHE A 253 -13.97 4.75 -5.05
N VAL A 254 -14.49 5.96 -5.33
CA VAL A 254 -15.75 6.46 -4.75
C VAL A 254 -16.93 5.58 -5.15
N ARG A 255 -17.05 5.25 -6.44
CA ARG A 255 -18.03 4.27 -6.92
C ARG A 255 -17.89 2.94 -6.21
N ALA A 256 -16.65 2.45 -6.11
CA ALA A 256 -16.37 1.13 -5.56
C ALA A 256 -16.78 0.99 -4.09
N TYR A 257 -16.54 2.01 -3.24
CA TYR A 257 -16.98 1.95 -1.85
C TYR A 257 -18.46 2.27 -1.67
N ILE A 258 -19.05 3.16 -2.48
CA ILE A 258 -20.50 3.42 -2.45
C ILE A 258 -21.27 2.16 -2.83
N ASP A 259 -20.90 1.50 -3.93
CA ASP A 259 -21.52 0.25 -4.39
C ASP A 259 -21.45 -0.83 -3.31
N LYS A 260 -20.31 -0.93 -2.62
CA LYS A 260 -20.11 -1.89 -1.54
C LYS A 260 -20.98 -1.56 -0.33
N ALA A 261 -20.99 -0.30 0.10
CA ALA A 261 -21.82 0.14 1.22
C ALA A 261 -23.31 -0.07 0.95
N MET A 262 -23.78 0.32 -0.24
CA MET A 262 -25.20 0.26 -0.59
C MET A 262 -25.70 -1.18 -0.84
N ARG A 263 -24.87 -2.07 -1.42
CA ARG A 263 -25.29 -3.45 -1.74
C ARG A 263 -25.03 -4.44 -0.60
N GLN A 264 -23.97 -4.23 0.17
CA GLN A 264 -23.48 -5.20 1.17
C GLN A 264 -23.57 -4.66 2.60
N GLY A 265 -24.09 -3.44 2.77
CA GLY A 265 -24.14 -2.73 4.04
C GLY A 265 -22.80 -2.10 4.44
N GLY A 266 -21.68 -2.44 3.80
CA GLY A 266 -20.36 -1.89 4.10
C GLY A 266 -19.21 -2.75 3.58
N GLY A 267 -18.00 -2.23 3.67
CA GLY A 267 -16.79 -2.99 3.42
C GLY A 267 -15.55 -2.16 3.11
N TRP A 268 -14.45 -2.88 2.92
CA TRP A 268 -13.13 -2.29 2.72
C TRP A 268 -12.81 -2.01 1.25
N THR A 269 -12.25 -0.85 0.95
CA THR A 269 -11.80 -0.45 -0.39
C THR A 269 -10.38 0.11 -0.32
N ARG A 270 -9.53 -0.28 -1.27
CA ARG A 270 -8.13 0.16 -1.37
C ARG A 270 -7.99 1.16 -2.52
N TYR A 271 -7.34 2.29 -2.27
CA TYR A 271 -7.16 3.36 -3.25
C TYR A 271 -6.03 4.29 -2.82
N ASN A 272 -5.49 5.09 -3.76
CA ASN A 272 -4.53 6.13 -3.40
C ASN A 272 -5.25 7.43 -3.05
N TRP A 273 -4.88 8.03 -1.92
CA TRP A 273 -5.42 9.30 -1.46
C TRP A 273 -4.35 10.10 -0.72
N PRO A 274 -4.27 11.44 -0.83
CA PRO A 274 -3.35 12.23 -0.02
C PRO A 274 -3.63 12.07 1.47
N ARG A 275 -2.59 12.28 2.29
CA ARG A 275 -2.74 12.45 3.75
C ARG A 275 -3.25 13.86 4.06
N PRO A 276 -3.91 14.08 5.22
CA PRO A 276 -4.31 15.43 5.61
C PRO A 276 -3.11 16.40 5.56
N GLY A 277 -3.28 17.54 4.87
CA GLY A 277 -2.21 18.53 4.68
C GLY A 277 -1.12 18.15 3.67
N GLN A 278 -1.25 17.04 2.97
CA GLN A 278 -0.31 16.62 1.92
C GLN A 278 -0.98 16.64 0.55
N VAL A 279 -0.17 16.83 -0.50
CA VAL A 279 -0.63 16.79 -1.89
C VAL A 279 -0.35 15.42 -2.53
N LYS A 280 0.76 14.77 -2.16
CA LYS A 280 1.17 13.46 -2.72
C LYS A 280 0.25 12.35 -2.18
N PRO A 281 -0.41 11.56 -3.04
CA PRO A 281 -1.22 10.42 -2.61
C PRO A 281 -0.38 9.31 -1.99
N SER A 282 -0.92 8.72 -0.92
CA SER A 282 -0.42 7.53 -0.23
C SER A 282 -1.43 6.39 -0.39
N LEU A 283 -0.98 5.14 -0.25
CA LEU A 283 -1.88 3.99 -0.34
C LEU A 283 -2.80 3.97 0.89
N LYS A 284 -4.10 4.18 0.67
CA LYS A 284 -5.13 4.17 1.71
C LYS A 284 -5.98 2.91 1.60
N TYR A 285 -6.38 2.39 2.76
CA TYR A 285 -7.35 1.32 2.88
C TYR A 285 -8.45 1.80 3.82
N ALA A 286 -9.66 1.98 3.29
CA ALA A 286 -10.78 2.56 4.02
C ALA A 286 -11.92 1.56 4.17
N TYR A 287 -12.54 1.56 5.35
CA TYR A 287 -13.79 0.89 5.60
C TYR A 287 -14.93 1.89 5.46
N THR A 288 -16.00 1.47 4.80
CA THR A 288 -17.20 2.27 4.61
C THR A 288 -18.42 1.48 5.08
N ARG A 289 -19.40 2.18 5.63
CA ARG A 289 -20.64 1.61 6.16
C ARG A 289 -21.81 2.46 5.69
N GLN A 290 -22.90 1.82 5.29
CA GLN A 290 -24.14 2.54 5.01
C GLN A 290 -24.83 2.94 6.32
N SER A 291 -25.29 4.18 6.40
CA SER A 291 -26.08 4.72 7.50
C SER A 291 -27.21 5.59 6.97
N THR A 292 -27.90 6.30 7.86
CA THR A 292 -28.87 7.33 7.52
C THR A 292 -28.49 8.67 8.14
N MET A 293 -28.87 9.78 7.51
CA MET A 293 -28.74 11.13 8.04
C MET A 293 -30.00 11.88 7.63
N ASP A 294 -30.75 12.43 8.59
CA ASP A 294 -32.00 13.15 8.35
C ASP A 294 -33.00 12.32 7.48
N GLY A 295 -33.06 11.00 7.72
CA GLY A 295 -33.93 10.07 6.99
C GLY A 295 -33.43 9.64 5.60
N LYS A 296 -32.27 10.11 5.15
CA LYS A 296 -31.68 9.75 3.84
C LYS A 296 -30.46 8.84 4.00
N PRO A 297 -30.23 7.90 3.06
CA PRO A 297 -29.04 7.06 3.11
C PRO A 297 -27.76 7.89 2.91
N VAL A 298 -26.73 7.56 3.69
CA VAL A 298 -25.38 8.10 3.57
C VAL A 298 -24.35 6.98 3.74
N ILE A 299 -23.13 7.21 3.27
CA ILE A 299 -21.99 6.32 3.42
C ILE A 299 -21.01 6.99 4.37
N VAL A 300 -20.77 6.39 5.53
CA VAL A 300 -19.80 6.87 6.52
C VAL A 300 -18.53 6.03 6.41
N GLY A 301 -17.37 6.67 6.34
CA GLY A 301 -16.11 6.00 6.12
C GLY A 301 -14.93 6.56 6.89
N MET A 302 -13.92 5.72 7.07
CA MET A 302 -12.63 6.05 7.67
C MET A 302 -11.58 5.12 7.08
N GLY A 303 -10.32 5.53 7.03
CA GLY A 303 -9.27 4.65 6.55
C GLY A 303 -7.92 4.88 7.18
N ILE A 304 -7.06 3.90 6.95
CA ILE A 304 -5.65 3.89 7.36
C ILE A 304 -4.77 3.98 6.13
N TYR A 305 -3.64 4.64 6.28
CA TYR A 305 -2.61 4.65 5.26
C TYR A 305 -1.65 3.48 5.49
N LEU A 306 -1.41 2.69 4.46
CA LEU A 306 -0.66 1.43 4.53
C LEU A 306 0.85 1.61 4.37
N ASP A 307 1.29 2.80 3.98
CA ASP A 307 2.70 3.21 3.89
C ASP A 307 3.12 3.95 5.16
N GLN A 308 3.69 3.26 6.16
CA GLN A 308 4.20 3.98 7.34
C GLN A 308 5.34 4.95 6.93
N PRO A 309 5.23 6.26 7.24
CA PRO A 309 6.33 7.20 7.05
C PRO A 309 7.59 6.70 7.76
N LEU A 310 8.76 6.91 7.16
CA LEU A 310 10.03 6.44 7.72
C LEU A 310 10.22 6.90 9.18
N ASP A 311 9.77 8.10 9.52
CA ASP A 311 9.88 8.64 10.89
C ASP A 311 9.00 7.90 11.90
N GLN A 312 7.88 7.32 11.47
CA GLN A 312 7.04 6.49 12.32
C GLN A 312 7.69 5.12 12.53
N LYS A 313 8.27 4.53 11.46
CA LYS A 313 9.07 3.30 11.57
C LYS A 313 10.27 3.49 12.49
N LYS A 314 11.00 4.60 12.33
CA LYS A 314 12.12 4.98 13.19
C LYS A 314 11.68 5.09 14.65
N ARG A 315 10.62 5.85 14.95
CA ARG A 315 10.10 6.00 16.32
C ARG A 315 9.71 4.67 16.96
N ALA A 316 9.05 3.79 16.23
CA ALA A 316 8.66 2.46 16.71
C ALA A 316 9.89 1.58 17.03
N VAL A 317 10.87 1.52 16.13
CA VAL A 317 12.12 0.76 16.34
C VAL A 317 12.91 1.32 17.51
N GLN A 318 13.05 2.64 17.59
CA GLN A 318 13.74 3.31 18.68
C GLN A 318 13.11 2.97 20.04
N GLY A 319 11.79 3.14 20.18
CA GLY A 319 11.10 2.86 21.44
C GLY A 319 11.24 1.41 21.89
N ARG A 320 11.10 0.46 20.95
CA ARG A 320 11.22 -0.98 21.27
C ARG A 320 12.66 -1.39 21.60
N ALA A 321 13.65 -0.85 20.88
CA ALA A 321 15.05 -1.13 21.14
C ALA A 321 15.49 -0.61 22.53
N GLU A 322 15.04 0.58 22.93
CA GLU A 322 15.31 1.15 24.26
C GLU A 322 14.68 0.30 25.38
N GLN A 323 13.45 -0.18 25.19
CA GLN A 323 12.80 -1.11 26.12
C GLN A 323 13.58 -2.42 26.25
N LEU A 324 14.02 -2.98 25.12
CA LEU A 324 14.85 -4.19 25.11
C LEU A 324 16.17 -3.97 25.84
N ALA A 325 16.81 -2.81 25.66
CA ALA A 325 18.04 -2.44 26.37
C ALA A 325 17.83 -2.32 27.89
N SER A 326 16.72 -1.73 28.32
CA SER A 326 16.32 -1.63 29.73
C SER A 326 16.06 -3.00 30.36
N LEU A 327 15.42 -3.92 29.61
CA LEU A 327 15.20 -5.29 30.06
C LEU A 327 16.53 -6.05 30.16
N ALA A 328 17.41 -5.91 29.17
CA ALA A 328 18.70 -6.57 29.14
C ALA A 328 19.69 -6.05 30.21
N ALA A 329 19.57 -4.78 30.62
CA ALA A 329 20.33 -4.19 31.73
C ALA A 329 20.10 -4.95 33.05
N ARG A 330 18.90 -5.51 33.25
CA ARG A 330 18.50 -6.25 34.46
C ARG A 330 18.97 -7.71 34.46
N LEU A 331 19.51 -8.20 33.35
CA LEU A 331 20.05 -9.56 33.27
C LEU A 331 21.46 -9.64 33.87
N GLY A 332 21.71 -10.70 34.64
CA GLY A 332 23.04 -11.02 35.16
C GLY A 332 24.07 -11.29 34.06
N LYS A 333 25.37 -11.28 34.41
CA LYS A 333 26.52 -11.38 33.49
C LYS A 333 26.56 -12.64 32.58
N TYR A 334 25.73 -13.66 32.80
CA TYR A 334 25.92 -15.00 32.22
C TYR A 334 24.67 -15.67 31.63
N GLN A 335 23.79 -14.95 30.93
CA GLN A 335 22.60 -15.55 30.31
C GLN A 335 22.55 -15.34 28.79
N GLN A 336 23.60 -15.76 28.07
CA GLN A 336 23.66 -15.65 26.60
C GLN A 336 22.46 -16.31 25.89
N ALA A 337 21.97 -17.45 26.40
CA ALA A 337 20.78 -18.12 25.86
C ALA A 337 19.51 -17.24 25.95
N ARG A 338 19.33 -16.52 27.07
CA ARG A 338 18.20 -15.59 27.24
C ARG A 338 18.34 -14.34 26.38
N ILE A 339 19.55 -13.84 26.17
CA ILE A 339 19.79 -12.72 25.25
C ILE A 339 19.38 -13.13 23.84
N SER A 340 19.81 -14.28 23.37
CA SER A 340 19.41 -14.82 22.06
C SER A 340 17.90 -15.02 21.93
N GLU A 341 17.23 -15.54 22.95
CA GLU A 341 15.77 -15.70 22.97
C GLU A 341 15.03 -14.35 22.94
N MET A 342 15.51 -13.36 23.70
CA MET A 342 14.98 -12.00 23.72
C MET A 342 15.15 -11.29 22.37
N LEU A 343 16.31 -11.45 21.71
CA LEU A 343 16.53 -10.92 20.36
C LEU A 343 15.57 -11.55 19.34
N ARG A 344 15.28 -12.86 19.45
CA ARG A 344 14.29 -13.52 18.59
C ARG A 344 12.87 -12.99 18.84
N GLY A 345 12.46 -12.87 20.10
CA GLY A 345 11.15 -12.32 20.46
C GLY A 345 10.98 -10.91 19.90
N TYR A 346 11.99 -10.06 20.09
CA TYR A 346 12.03 -8.72 19.53
C TYR A 346 11.84 -8.70 18.00
N LEU A 347 12.50 -9.58 17.25
CA LEU A 347 12.30 -9.66 15.80
C LEU A 347 10.91 -10.13 15.39
N ILE A 348 10.36 -11.12 16.08
CA ILE A 348 9.00 -11.64 15.81
C ILE A 348 7.97 -10.53 16.02
N GLU A 349 8.15 -9.74 17.07
CA GLU A 349 7.23 -8.67 17.45
C GLU A 349 7.37 -7.42 16.57
N ASN A 350 8.51 -7.26 15.89
CA ASN A 350 8.84 -6.09 15.06
C ASN A 350 9.08 -6.49 13.59
N PRO A 351 8.02 -6.81 12.82
CA PRO A 351 8.15 -7.32 11.45
C PRO A 351 8.82 -6.36 10.45
N GLY A 352 9.05 -5.08 10.82
CA GLY A 352 9.84 -4.13 10.04
C GLY A 352 11.35 -4.15 10.35
N VAL A 353 11.77 -4.82 11.43
CA VAL A 353 13.18 -5.00 11.79
C VAL A 353 13.67 -6.31 11.17
N HIS A 354 14.67 -6.22 10.31
CA HIS A 354 15.16 -7.36 9.53
C HIS A 354 16.30 -8.10 10.22
N GLY A 355 17.05 -7.40 11.07
CA GLY A 355 18.13 -7.93 11.87
C GLY A 355 18.21 -7.22 13.21
N VAL A 356 18.66 -7.95 14.23
CA VAL A 356 19.03 -7.35 15.51
C VAL A 356 20.34 -7.99 15.98
N ALA A 357 21.21 -7.16 16.54
CA ALA A 357 22.50 -7.59 17.06
C ALA A 357 22.65 -7.18 18.53
N TRP A 358 23.13 -8.11 19.35
CA TRP A 358 23.76 -7.80 20.63
C TRP A 358 25.26 -7.62 20.42
N ILE A 359 25.82 -6.55 20.96
CA ILE A 359 27.21 -6.16 20.75
C ILE A 359 27.84 -5.90 22.13
N SER A 360 28.75 -6.75 22.57
CA SER A 360 29.38 -6.58 23.89
C SER A 360 30.29 -5.35 23.94
N ALA A 361 30.30 -4.62 25.07
CA ALA A 361 31.20 -3.50 25.25
C ALA A 361 32.67 -3.98 25.39
N PRO A 362 33.66 -3.22 24.89
CA PRO A 362 35.07 -3.59 25.01
C PRO A 362 35.53 -3.63 26.48
N GLN A 363 36.41 -4.58 26.81
CA GLN A 363 37.00 -4.68 28.15
C GLN A 363 38.11 -3.63 28.34
N ALA A 364 38.29 -3.18 29.59
CA ALA A 364 39.16 -2.06 29.93
C ALA A 364 40.67 -2.39 29.91
N ASP A 365 41.06 -3.65 29.72
CA ASP A 365 42.40 -4.19 29.98
C ASP A 365 43.30 -4.35 28.74
N GLY A 366 42.92 -3.79 27.59
CA GLY A 366 43.82 -3.66 26.44
C GLY A 366 44.15 -4.95 25.68
N ALA A 367 43.54 -6.09 26.04
CA ALA A 367 43.68 -7.35 25.31
C ALA A 367 42.62 -7.48 24.21
N GLN A 368 42.94 -6.97 23.01
CA GLN A 368 42.27 -7.09 21.71
C GLN A 368 40.73 -6.88 21.62
N PRO A 369 40.24 -6.05 20.68
CA PRO A 369 38.81 -5.71 20.57
C PRO A 369 38.01 -6.86 19.93
N LEU A 370 37.79 -7.95 20.66
CA LEU A 370 36.83 -8.98 20.32
C LEU A 370 35.44 -8.53 20.80
N VAL A 371 34.66 -7.98 19.87
CA VAL A 371 33.25 -7.69 20.10
C VAL A 371 32.49 -9.01 19.92
N ASP A 372 31.96 -9.59 21.01
CA ASP A 372 31.05 -10.73 20.88
C ASP A 372 29.71 -10.23 20.33
N ILE A 373 29.43 -10.57 19.06
CA ILE A 373 28.22 -10.18 18.34
C ILE A 373 27.28 -11.39 18.28
N GLN A 374 26.08 -11.25 18.83
CA GLN A 374 25.01 -12.24 18.63
C GLN A 374 23.95 -11.66 17.70
N LEU A 375 23.64 -12.37 16.61
CA LEU A 375 22.74 -11.92 15.55
C LEU A 375 21.46 -12.76 15.50
N ALA A 376 20.34 -12.12 15.21
CA ALA A 376 19.12 -12.78 14.80
C ALA A 376 18.54 -12.08 13.55
N ARG A 377 17.87 -12.82 12.64
CA ARG A 377 17.26 -12.30 11.39
C ARG A 377 15.89 -12.93 11.11
N VAL A 378 15.04 -12.24 10.32
CA VAL A 378 13.71 -12.73 9.91
C VAL A 378 13.72 -13.26 8.46
N LYS A 379 13.26 -14.52 8.30
CA LYS A 379 13.11 -15.38 7.08
C LYS A 379 14.36 -16.05 6.50
N GLY A 380 14.37 -17.39 6.57
CA GLY A 380 15.09 -18.28 5.64
C GLY A 380 16.34 -18.98 6.17
N TYR A 381 16.94 -18.50 7.26
CA TYR A 381 18.10 -19.12 7.89
C TYR A 381 17.88 -19.14 9.40
N GLY A 382 18.15 -20.28 10.04
CA GLY A 382 18.06 -20.42 11.50
C GLY A 382 19.02 -19.46 12.20
N LEU A 383 19.02 -19.44 13.54
CA LEU A 383 20.16 -18.86 14.26
C LEU A 383 21.41 -19.65 13.84
N THR A 384 22.18 -19.14 12.88
CA THR A 384 23.57 -19.51 12.79
C THR A 384 24.23 -18.71 13.91
N GLN A 385 24.79 -19.42 14.89
CA GLN A 385 25.85 -18.86 15.70
C GLN A 385 27.02 -18.64 14.75
N GLU A 386 26.96 -17.60 13.93
CA GLU A 386 28.09 -17.18 13.11
C GLU A 386 29.09 -16.55 14.08
N SER A 387 29.98 -17.43 14.55
CA SER A 387 31.38 -17.21 14.88
C SER A 387 31.77 -15.80 15.26
N ARG A 388 32.41 -15.62 16.43
CA ARG A 388 33.34 -14.52 16.74
C ARG A 388 33.89 -13.90 15.45
N VAL A 389 33.28 -12.82 15.01
CA VAL A 389 33.79 -12.09 13.86
C VAL A 389 34.79 -11.14 14.44
N ASP A 390 36.07 -11.31 14.10
CA ASP A 390 37.11 -10.32 14.38
C ASP A 390 36.83 -9.06 13.56
N PHE A 391 35.79 -8.32 13.94
CA PHE A 391 35.49 -7.01 13.41
C PHE A 391 36.36 -6.01 14.16
N PRO A 392 37.32 -5.34 13.49
CA PRO A 392 38.11 -4.31 14.15
C PRO A 392 37.14 -3.24 14.64
N PHE A 393 37.14 -2.95 15.95
CA PHE A 393 36.36 -1.84 16.51
C PHE A 393 36.64 -0.52 15.77
N GLU A 394 37.84 -0.40 15.19
CA GLU A 394 38.27 0.69 14.30
C GLU A 394 37.52 0.80 12.96
N ARG A 395 36.67 -0.17 12.60
CA ARG A 395 35.81 -0.14 11.41
C ARG A 395 34.34 0.13 11.74
N LEU A 396 33.95 0.12 13.01
CA LEU A 396 32.60 0.43 13.49
C LEU A 396 32.56 1.87 14.06
N THR A 397 32.74 2.87 13.21
CA THR A 397 32.76 4.30 13.59
C THR A 397 31.50 4.72 14.35
N TRP A 398 30.33 4.28 13.90
CA TRP A 398 29.04 4.54 14.55
C TRP A 398 28.93 3.92 15.95
N LEU A 399 29.49 2.72 16.15
CA LEU A 399 29.49 2.05 17.44
C LEU A 399 30.42 2.77 18.42
N ARG A 400 31.56 3.28 17.93
CA ARG A 400 32.49 4.13 18.70
C ARG A 400 31.83 5.42 19.17
N GLU A 401 31.07 6.08 18.30
CA GLU A 401 30.36 7.31 18.65
C GLU A 401 29.25 7.06 19.69
N ALA A 402 28.47 5.99 19.52
CA ALA A 402 27.48 5.56 20.52
C ALA A 402 28.15 5.19 21.85
N ALA A 403 29.28 4.48 21.82
CA ALA A 403 30.04 4.10 23.01
C ALA A 403 30.64 5.28 23.77
N ARG A 404 31.23 6.24 23.05
CA ARG A 404 31.82 7.46 23.64
C ARG A 404 30.76 8.40 24.20
N SER A 405 29.63 8.51 23.53
CA SER A 405 28.54 9.40 23.97
C SER A 405 27.67 8.79 25.07
N GLY A 406 27.63 7.45 25.17
CA GLY A 406 26.70 6.74 26.05
C GLY A 406 25.24 6.98 25.69
N LYS A 407 24.95 7.47 24.47
CA LYS A 407 23.62 7.87 24.02
C LYS A 407 23.18 7.01 22.83
N PRO A 408 21.87 6.77 22.68
CA PRO A 408 21.37 6.12 21.48
C PRO A 408 21.61 6.96 20.23
N ALA A 409 21.83 6.31 19.09
CA ALA A 409 22.13 6.96 17.83
C ALA A 409 21.51 6.20 16.65
N TRP A 410 21.08 6.96 15.66
CA TRP A 410 20.78 6.43 14.33
C TRP A 410 22.04 6.43 13.49
N THR A 411 22.29 5.33 12.79
CA THR A 411 23.34 5.24 11.79
C THR A 411 22.79 4.67 10.50
N GLN A 412 23.43 5.03 9.40
CA GLN A 412 23.07 4.58 8.07
C GLN A 412 24.32 3.97 7.45
N ALA A 413 24.21 2.72 7.03
CA ALA A 413 25.27 2.01 6.33
C ALA A 413 24.70 1.40 5.05
N ARG A 414 25.51 1.42 3.98
CA ARG A 414 25.28 0.54 2.83
C ARG A 414 25.90 -0.82 3.15
N TYR A 415 25.16 -1.89 2.91
CA TYR A 415 25.56 -3.25 3.27
C TYR A 415 26.05 -4.01 2.04
N ASP A 416 27.10 -3.48 1.42
CA ASP A 416 27.62 -3.89 0.11
C ASP A 416 28.04 -5.37 0.05
N GLN A 417 28.42 -5.95 1.20
CA GLN A 417 28.88 -7.35 1.30
C GLN A 417 27.78 -8.41 1.24
N PHE A 418 26.50 -8.07 1.52
CA PHE A 418 25.42 -9.07 1.58
C PHE A 418 24.15 -8.71 0.78
N ASP A 419 24.05 -7.49 0.24
CA ASP A 419 23.15 -7.16 -0.88
C ASP A 419 24.00 -6.69 -2.07
N PRO A 420 24.50 -7.62 -2.91
CA PRO A 420 25.39 -7.31 -4.03
C PRO A 420 24.76 -6.37 -5.06
N GLN A 421 23.45 -6.13 -4.98
CA GLN A 421 22.71 -5.30 -5.93
C GLN A 421 22.58 -3.84 -5.43
N GLY A 422 22.56 -3.58 -4.12
CA GLY A 422 22.60 -2.21 -3.55
C GLY A 422 21.29 -1.42 -3.46
N ASP A 423 20.13 -2.06 -3.28
CA ASP A 423 18.82 -1.35 -3.23
C ASP A 423 18.26 -1.18 -1.84
N ALA A 424 18.79 -1.92 -0.88
CA ALA A 424 18.42 -1.76 0.51
C ALA A 424 19.38 -0.77 1.19
N GLN A 425 18.81 0.28 1.79
CA GLN A 425 19.52 1.02 2.83
C GLN A 425 19.17 0.39 4.16
N ILE A 426 20.17 0.05 4.97
CA ILE A 426 19.93 -0.32 6.37
C ILE A 426 20.12 0.96 7.19
N ILE A 427 19.05 1.35 7.88
CA ILE A 427 19.16 2.35 8.92
C ILE A 427 19.16 1.58 10.24
N SER A 428 20.29 1.58 10.94
CA SER A 428 20.43 0.89 12.21
C SER A 428 20.21 1.87 13.35
N TYR A 429 19.38 1.47 14.31
CA TYR A 429 19.29 2.15 15.58
C TYR A 429 20.16 1.45 16.61
N VAL A 430 21.05 2.20 17.24
CA VAL A 430 22.01 1.67 18.21
C VAL A 430 21.69 2.26 19.56
N THR A 431 21.43 1.41 20.54
CA THR A 431 21.13 1.83 21.91
C THR A 431 22.05 1.15 22.91
N PRO A 432 22.66 1.88 23.86
CA PRO A 432 23.49 1.30 24.90
C PRO A 432 22.65 0.53 25.92
N VAL A 433 23.20 -0.56 26.43
CA VAL A 433 22.73 -1.28 27.62
C VAL A 433 23.63 -0.85 28.77
N LEU A 434 23.05 -0.13 29.73
CA LEU A 434 23.78 0.39 30.87
C LEU A 434 23.69 -0.57 32.06
N ASP A 435 24.78 -0.71 32.81
CA ASP A 435 24.76 -1.41 34.09
C ASP A 435 24.17 -0.52 35.20
N ALA A 436 24.07 -1.07 36.42
CA ALA A 436 23.51 -0.36 37.58
C ALA A 436 24.32 0.89 38.00
N LYS A 437 25.57 1.02 37.52
CA LYS A 437 26.44 2.18 37.76
C LYS A 437 26.42 3.18 36.60
N GLY A 438 25.56 2.96 35.60
CA GLY A 438 25.45 3.79 34.40
C GLY A 438 26.58 3.56 33.39
N GLN A 439 27.38 2.50 33.53
CA GLN A 439 28.45 2.15 32.59
C GLN A 439 27.90 1.30 31.45
N VAL A 440 28.42 1.51 30.24
CA VAL A 440 27.99 0.74 29.06
C VAL A 440 28.48 -0.71 29.17
N LYS A 441 27.53 -1.64 29.25
CA LYS A 441 27.77 -3.10 29.32
C LYS A 441 27.72 -3.74 27.94
N ALA A 442 26.85 -3.26 27.07
CA ALA A 442 26.65 -3.75 25.71
C ALA A 442 25.88 -2.72 24.86
N PHE A 443 25.62 -3.05 23.61
CA PHE A 443 24.73 -2.32 22.72
C PHE A 443 23.77 -3.27 22.04
N ILE A 444 22.59 -2.76 21.72
CA ILE A 444 21.64 -3.40 20.81
C ILE A 444 21.62 -2.57 19.54
N ALA A 445 21.89 -3.20 18.40
CA ALA A 445 21.71 -2.62 17.08
C ALA A 445 20.48 -3.25 16.41
N SER A 446 19.51 -2.43 16.03
CA SER A 446 18.29 -2.86 15.33
C SER A 446 18.30 -2.36 13.90
N ASP A 447 18.30 -3.28 12.94
CA ASP A 447 18.42 -2.99 11.52
C ASP A 447 17.04 -2.82 10.89
N LEU A 448 16.70 -1.57 10.59
CA LEU A 448 15.54 -1.24 9.77
C LEU A 448 15.95 -1.30 8.31
N LEU A 449 15.36 -2.23 7.56
CA LEU A 449 15.52 -2.27 6.11
C LEU A 449 14.65 -1.18 5.51
N VAL A 450 15.29 -0.15 4.97
CA VAL A 450 14.64 0.91 4.22
C VAL A 450 14.82 0.60 2.75
N ARG A 451 13.71 0.17 2.12
CA ARG A 451 13.59 0.12 0.67
C ARG A 451 12.92 1.41 0.22
N PRO A 452 13.62 2.32 -0.48
CA PRO A 452 13.01 3.53 -1.01
C PRO A 452 12.08 3.10 -2.15
N ASP A 453 10.75 3.26 -2.00
CA ASP A 453 9.70 3.24 -3.05
C ASP A 453 9.71 2.17 -4.16
N ALA A 454 10.56 1.14 -4.10
CA ALA A 454 10.75 0.14 -5.15
C ALA A 454 9.45 -0.60 -5.52
N PRO A 455 8.55 -0.97 -4.58
CA PRO A 455 7.29 -1.61 -4.95
C PRO A 455 6.36 -0.70 -5.75
N VAL A 456 6.38 0.62 -5.50
CA VAL A 456 5.53 1.59 -6.21
C VAL A 456 6.10 1.87 -7.61
N ARG A 457 7.41 2.11 -7.71
CA ARG A 457 8.08 2.33 -9.00
C ARG A 457 8.03 1.08 -9.88
N GLN A 458 8.20 -0.10 -9.28
CA GLN A 458 8.03 -1.37 -9.99
C GLN A 458 6.59 -1.54 -10.49
N ALA A 459 5.59 -1.26 -9.66
CA ALA A 459 4.18 -1.32 -10.09
C ALA A 459 3.87 -0.31 -11.22
N GLN A 460 4.44 0.89 -11.18
CA GLN A 460 4.32 1.88 -12.26
C GLN A 460 5.00 1.41 -13.55
N LEU A 461 6.19 0.83 -13.45
CA LEU A 461 6.89 0.24 -14.59
C LEU A 461 6.11 -0.95 -15.16
N ASP A 462 5.53 -1.79 -14.32
CA ASP A 462 4.72 -2.94 -14.73
C ASP A 462 3.44 -2.49 -15.41
N GLN A 463 2.78 -1.44 -14.90
CA GLN A 463 1.61 -0.82 -15.55
C GLN A 463 1.99 -0.22 -16.90
N LEU A 464 3.09 0.53 -16.97
CA LEU A 464 3.57 1.16 -18.20
C LEU A 464 3.93 0.11 -19.27
N ALA A 465 4.72 -0.90 -18.90
CA ALA A 465 5.09 -1.98 -19.80
C ALA A 465 3.88 -2.82 -20.21
N GLY A 466 2.93 -3.05 -19.30
CA GLY A 466 1.67 -3.73 -19.59
C GLY A 466 0.80 -2.96 -20.59
N ALA A 467 0.69 -1.64 -20.43
CA ALA A 467 -0.04 -0.78 -21.37
C ALA A 467 0.58 -0.79 -22.77
N ILE A 468 1.91 -0.68 -22.85
CA ILE A 468 2.65 -0.75 -24.13
C ILE A 468 2.50 -2.13 -24.77
N GLN A 469 2.68 -3.21 -24.01
CA GLN A 469 2.51 -4.57 -24.52
C GLN A 469 1.07 -4.81 -25.00
N GLY A 470 0.06 -4.41 -24.24
CA GLY A 470 -1.34 -4.54 -24.63
C GLY A 470 -1.64 -3.79 -25.93
N LYS A 471 -1.10 -2.58 -26.11
CA LYS A 471 -1.27 -1.81 -27.36
C LYS A 471 -0.58 -2.46 -28.56
N ILE A 472 0.59 -3.05 -28.36
CA ILE A 472 1.29 -3.85 -29.39
C ILE A 472 0.46 -5.08 -29.76
N ASP A 473 -0.05 -5.79 -28.76
CA ASP A 473 -0.84 -7.01 -28.96
C ASP A 473 -2.14 -6.70 -29.72
N GLU A 474 -2.83 -5.60 -29.38
CA GLU A 474 -3.99 -5.11 -30.14
C GLU A 474 -3.69 -4.90 -31.63
N VAL A 475 -2.54 -4.28 -31.96
CA VAL A 475 -2.13 -4.03 -33.36
C VAL A 475 -1.84 -5.35 -34.07
N ILE A 476 -1.12 -6.27 -33.42
CA ILE A 476 -0.81 -7.58 -33.99
C ILE A 476 -2.08 -8.40 -34.22
N ASP A 477 -3.01 -8.39 -33.27
CA ASP A 477 -4.26 -9.15 -33.37
C ASP A 477 -5.19 -8.57 -34.45
N GLN A 478 -5.27 -7.24 -34.57
CA GLN A 478 -5.99 -6.59 -35.67
C GLN A 478 -5.42 -7.00 -37.04
N LEU A 479 -4.08 -7.08 -37.14
CA LEU A 479 -3.41 -7.48 -38.37
C LEU A 479 -3.66 -8.96 -38.70
N ARG A 480 -3.64 -9.84 -37.68
CA ARG A 480 -4.00 -11.27 -37.83
C ARG A 480 -5.44 -11.46 -38.29
N GLN A 481 -6.38 -10.72 -37.70
CA GLN A 481 -7.80 -10.76 -38.08
C GLN A 481 -7.98 -10.31 -39.53
N THR A 482 -7.28 -9.24 -39.93
CA THR A 482 -7.30 -8.76 -41.32
C THR A 482 -6.70 -9.80 -42.27
N ALA A 483 -5.58 -10.43 -41.90
CA ALA A 483 -4.97 -11.51 -42.69
C ALA A 483 -5.90 -12.73 -42.84
N ALA A 484 -6.61 -13.12 -41.78
CA ALA A 484 -7.60 -14.18 -41.83
C ALA A 484 -8.79 -13.83 -42.74
N ALA A 485 -9.26 -12.58 -42.71
CA ALA A 485 -10.34 -12.10 -43.57
C ALA A 485 -9.92 -11.98 -45.05
N ILE A 486 -8.65 -11.66 -45.32
CA ILE A 486 -8.11 -11.57 -46.67
C ILE A 486 -7.88 -12.97 -47.29
N CYS A 487 -7.55 -13.97 -46.48
CA CYS A 487 -7.23 -15.30 -46.99
C CYS A 487 -8.29 -15.88 -47.96
N PRO A 488 -9.61 -15.92 -47.64
CA PRO A 488 -10.61 -16.49 -48.55
C PRO A 488 -10.91 -15.64 -49.79
N VAL A 489 -10.59 -14.34 -49.78
CA VAL A 489 -10.93 -13.40 -50.88
C VAL A 489 -9.75 -13.10 -51.82
N GLY A 490 -8.54 -13.52 -51.45
CA GLY A 490 -7.33 -13.30 -52.24
C GLY A 490 -6.67 -11.93 -51.97
N LEU A 491 -5.35 -11.86 -52.21
CA LEU A 491 -4.54 -10.65 -51.94
C LEU A 491 -4.85 -9.45 -52.85
N GLY A 492 -5.49 -9.68 -54.00
CA GLY A 492 -5.64 -8.69 -55.07
C GLY A 492 -7.07 -8.24 -55.35
N GLY A 493 -8.07 -8.64 -54.57
CA GLY A 493 -9.47 -8.32 -54.86
C GLY A 493 -9.89 -6.90 -54.41
N PRO A 494 -11.05 -6.39 -54.87
CA PRO A 494 -11.65 -5.18 -54.30
C PRO A 494 -12.03 -5.37 -52.82
N THR A 495 -12.43 -6.58 -52.42
CA THR A 495 -12.71 -6.89 -51.01
C THR A 495 -11.45 -6.78 -50.14
N ALA A 496 -10.29 -7.21 -50.65
CA ALA A 496 -9.02 -7.04 -49.94
C ALA A 496 -8.65 -5.57 -49.80
N GLN A 497 -8.88 -4.74 -50.83
CA GLN A 497 -8.69 -3.30 -50.74
C GLN A 497 -9.55 -2.67 -49.65
N ALA A 498 -10.85 -3.00 -49.59
CA ALA A 498 -11.75 -2.47 -48.57
C ALA A 498 -11.32 -2.85 -47.13
N LEU A 499 -10.82 -4.08 -46.93
CA LEU A 499 -10.26 -4.52 -45.65
C LEU A 499 -8.99 -3.75 -45.27
N LEU A 500 -8.12 -3.44 -46.24
CA LEU A 500 -6.94 -2.61 -46.03
C LEU A 500 -7.30 -1.16 -45.70
N ASP A 501 -8.29 -0.59 -46.37
CA ASP A 501 -8.78 0.76 -46.10
C ASP A 501 -9.36 0.87 -44.68
N GLN A 502 -10.15 -0.13 -44.27
CA GLN A 502 -10.67 -0.22 -42.90
C GLN A 502 -9.52 -0.34 -41.88
N LEU A 503 -8.52 -1.18 -42.15
CA LEU A 503 -7.34 -1.30 -41.28
C LEU A 503 -6.58 0.02 -41.19
N TYR A 504 -6.37 0.72 -42.32
CA TYR A 504 -5.69 2.00 -42.38
C TYR A 504 -6.40 3.07 -41.55
N GLN A 505 -7.74 3.15 -41.67
CA GLN A 505 -8.56 4.10 -40.92
C GLN A 505 -8.68 3.78 -39.42
N SER A 506 -8.30 2.57 -38.99
CA SER A 506 -8.46 2.15 -37.61
C SER A 506 -7.52 2.85 -36.62
N ARG A 507 -6.40 3.41 -37.10
CA ARG A 507 -5.38 4.06 -36.26
C ARG A 507 -4.75 5.25 -36.99
N PRO A 508 -4.60 6.41 -36.33
CA PRO A 508 -4.05 7.62 -36.98
C PRO A 508 -2.55 7.54 -37.28
N TYR A 509 -1.81 6.65 -36.62
CA TYR A 509 -0.36 6.46 -36.81
C TYR A 509 -0.02 5.33 -37.80
N PHE A 510 -1.03 4.76 -38.45
CA PHE A 510 -0.81 3.90 -39.62
C PHE A 510 -0.59 4.79 -40.83
N PHE A 511 0.57 4.63 -41.45
CA PHE A 511 0.95 5.39 -42.62
C PHE A 511 0.44 4.72 -43.90
N SER A 512 0.54 3.39 -43.97
CA SER A 512 -0.03 2.59 -45.05
C SER A 512 -0.30 1.17 -44.60
N THR A 513 -1.27 0.51 -45.24
CA THR A 513 -1.56 -0.92 -45.07
C THR A 513 -1.50 -1.59 -46.43
N LEU A 514 -1.03 -2.83 -46.49
CA LEU A 514 -0.76 -3.49 -47.75
C LEU A 514 -0.82 -5.01 -47.69
N THR A 515 -1.07 -5.63 -48.84
CA THR A 515 -0.92 -7.07 -49.04
C THR A 515 0.25 -7.37 -49.94
N VAL A 516 1.05 -8.38 -49.58
CA VAL A 516 2.22 -8.82 -50.35
C VAL A 516 2.13 -10.33 -50.54
N ASP A 517 2.51 -10.81 -51.71
CA ASP A 517 2.57 -12.24 -51.98
C ASP A 517 3.93 -12.86 -51.62
N GLU A 518 4.06 -14.17 -51.86
CA GLU A 518 5.27 -14.97 -51.64
C GLU A 518 6.53 -14.46 -52.37
N ASP A 519 6.36 -13.75 -53.49
CA ASP A 519 7.45 -13.18 -54.27
C ASP A 519 7.89 -11.79 -53.76
N GLY A 520 7.19 -11.24 -52.75
CA GLY A 520 7.45 -9.88 -52.27
C GLY A 520 6.82 -8.79 -53.15
N VAL A 521 5.85 -9.15 -53.99
CA VAL A 521 5.17 -8.20 -54.87
C VAL A 521 3.95 -7.60 -54.16
N LEU A 522 3.88 -6.27 -54.16
CA LEU A 522 2.76 -5.53 -53.60
C LEU A 522 1.49 -5.77 -54.43
N ARG A 523 0.43 -6.31 -53.82
CA ARG A 523 -0.83 -6.62 -54.49
C ARG A 523 -1.91 -5.57 -54.28
N ARG A 524 -2.01 -4.97 -53.11
CA ARG A 524 -2.93 -3.88 -52.75
C ARG A 524 -2.30 -3.01 -51.66
N VAL A 525 -2.71 -1.75 -51.61
CA VAL A 525 -2.21 -0.77 -50.64
C VAL A 525 -3.31 0.25 -50.33
N ALA A 526 -3.39 0.67 -49.07
CA ALA A 526 -4.15 1.84 -48.63
C ALA A 526 -3.20 2.82 -47.93
N PRO A 527 -3.40 4.15 -48.07
CA PRO A 527 -4.44 4.80 -48.88
C PRO A 527 -4.17 4.72 -50.40
N GLU A 528 -5.20 5.03 -51.20
CA GLU A 528 -5.15 5.01 -52.68
C GLU A 528 -4.01 5.87 -53.26
N ALA A 529 -3.52 6.88 -52.53
CA ALA A 529 -2.37 7.69 -52.90
C ALA A 529 -1.12 6.85 -53.25
N PHE A 530 -1.00 5.64 -52.70
CA PHE A 530 0.11 4.71 -52.98
C PHE A 530 -0.17 3.68 -54.09
N ALA A 531 -1.30 3.76 -54.79
CA ALA A 531 -1.70 2.78 -55.81
C ALA A 531 -0.64 2.58 -56.92
N ALA A 532 0.16 3.60 -57.23
CA ALA A 532 1.27 3.52 -58.18
C ALA A 532 2.40 2.55 -57.75
N ALA A 533 2.39 2.07 -56.51
CA ALA A 533 3.32 1.05 -56.02
C ALA A 533 2.84 -0.39 -56.30
N VAL A 534 1.55 -0.60 -56.59
CA VAL A 534 1.00 -1.95 -56.85
C VAL A 534 1.70 -2.60 -58.04
N GLY A 535 2.07 -3.87 -57.89
CA GLY A 535 2.84 -4.64 -58.87
C GLY A 535 4.36 -4.48 -58.76
N LYS A 536 4.86 -3.58 -57.89
CA LYS A 536 6.30 -3.45 -57.61
C LYS A 536 6.69 -4.32 -56.42
N MET A 537 7.97 -4.67 -56.36
CA MET A 537 8.55 -5.41 -55.24
C MET A 537 8.66 -4.50 -54.00
N THR A 538 8.41 -5.05 -52.80
CA THR A 538 8.56 -4.29 -51.56
C THR A 538 10.00 -3.84 -51.35
N GLY A 539 10.20 -2.69 -50.69
CA GLY A 539 11.53 -2.18 -50.36
C GLY A 539 12.36 -3.06 -49.42
N ASP A 540 11.75 -4.05 -48.76
CA ASP A 540 12.43 -5.01 -47.88
C ASP A 540 11.96 -6.46 -48.13
N PRO A 541 12.42 -7.11 -49.21
CA PRO A 541 12.06 -8.49 -49.52
C PRO A 541 12.59 -9.50 -48.50
N VAL A 542 13.61 -9.14 -47.71
CA VAL A 542 14.17 -10.01 -46.66
C VAL A 542 13.15 -10.18 -45.53
N SER A 543 12.56 -9.07 -45.07
CA SER A 543 11.52 -9.10 -44.04
C SER A 543 10.25 -9.78 -44.53
N THR A 544 9.82 -9.56 -45.78
CA THR A 544 8.70 -10.31 -46.38
C THR A 544 8.94 -11.82 -46.32
N ARG A 545 10.13 -12.27 -46.75
CA ARG A 545 10.47 -13.70 -46.70
C ARG A 545 10.51 -14.22 -45.27
N ALA A 546 11.02 -13.43 -44.32
CA ALA A 546 11.04 -13.79 -42.90
C ALA A 546 9.62 -13.99 -42.32
N VAL A 547 8.66 -13.14 -42.69
CA VAL A 547 7.25 -13.29 -42.25
C VAL A 547 6.68 -14.61 -42.71
N ILE A 548 6.80 -14.89 -44.02
CA ILE A 548 6.23 -16.09 -44.64
C ILE A 548 6.90 -17.36 -44.10
N THR A 549 8.23 -17.38 -44.06
CA THR A 549 8.98 -18.56 -43.61
C THR A 549 8.84 -18.83 -42.12
N SER A 550 8.77 -17.80 -41.27
CA SER A 550 8.64 -17.99 -39.82
C SER A 550 7.21 -18.33 -39.39
N GLY A 551 6.21 -18.03 -40.23
CA GLY A 551 4.80 -18.15 -39.86
C GLY A 551 4.39 -17.23 -38.70
N LYS A 552 5.19 -16.20 -38.41
CA LYS A 552 4.98 -15.26 -37.29
C LYS A 552 5.04 -13.81 -37.77
N PRO A 553 4.41 -12.88 -37.05
CA PRO A 553 4.59 -11.46 -37.32
C PRO A 553 6.07 -11.06 -37.20
N VAL A 554 6.53 -10.18 -38.10
CA VAL A 554 7.90 -9.63 -38.11
C VAL A 554 7.83 -8.11 -38.29
N LEU A 555 8.57 -7.39 -37.45
CA LEU A 555 8.75 -5.95 -37.51
C LEU A 555 10.11 -5.63 -38.14
N THR A 556 10.12 -4.81 -39.19
CA THR A 556 11.35 -4.35 -39.84
C THR A 556 12.16 -3.43 -38.92
N LYS A 557 13.44 -3.26 -39.25
CA LYS A 557 14.18 -2.11 -38.69
C LYS A 557 13.52 -0.80 -39.17
N PRO A 558 13.61 0.27 -38.38
CA PRO A 558 13.15 1.58 -38.77
C PRO A 558 13.85 2.06 -40.04
N PHE A 559 13.09 2.66 -40.93
CA PHE A 559 13.59 3.30 -42.15
C PHE A 559 13.01 4.70 -42.29
N ALA A 560 13.75 5.58 -42.94
CA ALA A 560 13.27 6.92 -43.25
C ALA A 560 12.26 6.86 -44.39
N THR A 561 11.14 7.56 -44.22
CA THR A 561 10.12 7.75 -45.25
C THR A 561 10.46 8.97 -46.12
N ALA A 562 9.89 9.06 -47.32
CA ALA A 562 10.08 10.23 -48.20
C ALA A 562 9.48 11.51 -47.59
N GLU A 563 8.52 11.33 -46.70
CA GLU A 563 7.76 12.33 -45.97
C GLU A 563 8.51 12.87 -44.73
N GLY A 564 9.72 12.36 -44.45
CA GLY A 564 10.63 12.94 -43.47
C GLY A 564 10.48 12.44 -42.03
N PHE A 565 9.75 11.34 -41.82
CA PHE A 565 9.67 10.68 -40.51
C PHE A 565 10.17 9.22 -40.59
N VAL A 566 10.40 8.61 -39.44
CA VAL A 566 10.90 7.22 -39.34
C VAL A 566 9.73 6.27 -39.13
N ALA A 567 9.67 5.21 -39.93
CA ALA A 567 8.62 4.20 -39.88
C ALA A 567 9.19 2.78 -39.72
N CYS A 568 8.36 1.86 -39.25
CA CYS A 568 8.60 0.42 -39.31
C CYS A 568 7.45 -0.24 -40.07
N ALA A 569 7.73 -1.33 -40.78
CA ALA A 569 6.71 -2.20 -41.34
C ALA A 569 6.53 -3.42 -40.43
N LEU A 570 5.29 -3.69 -40.01
CA LEU A 570 4.90 -4.90 -39.31
C LEU A 570 4.18 -5.80 -40.32
N GLY A 571 4.78 -6.92 -40.68
CA GLY A 571 4.15 -7.94 -41.53
C GLY A 571 3.58 -9.08 -40.71
N CYS A 572 2.41 -9.59 -41.09
CA CYS A 572 1.76 -10.76 -40.53
C CYS A 572 1.40 -11.75 -41.65
N PRO A 573 1.77 -13.03 -41.53
CA PRO A 573 1.50 -14.00 -42.57
C PRO A 573 0.00 -14.30 -42.65
N LEU A 574 -0.44 -14.74 -43.83
CA LEU A 574 -1.78 -15.30 -43.97
C LEU A 574 -1.88 -16.63 -43.20
N PRO A 575 -3.02 -16.93 -42.54
CA PRO A 575 -3.22 -18.22 -41.88
C PRO A 575 -3.48 -19.38 -42.85
N CYS A 576 -3.76 -19.07 -44.11
CA CYS A 576 -3.99 -20.02 -45.20
C CYS A 576 -3.55 -19.44 -46.54
N LYS A 577 -3.50 -20.29 -47.57
CA LYS A 577 -3.13 -19.89 -48.92
C LYS A 577 -4.26 -19.09 -49.59
N ALA A 578 -3.98 -17.86 -49.98
CA ALA A 578 -4.88 -17.01 -50.75
C ALA A 578 -4.74 -17.34 -52.24
N ASN A 579 -5.78 -17.93 -52.85
CA ASN A 579 -5.74 -18.41 -54.24
C ASN A 579 -4.54 -19.34 -54.53
N GLY A 580 -4.20 -20.22 -53.57
CA GLY A 580 -3.10 -21.18 -53.70
C GLY A 580 -1.69 -20.61 -53.45
N ARG A 581 -1.56 -19.32 -53.12
CA ARG A 581 -0.28 -18.66 -52.83
C ARG A 581 -0.15 -18.27 -51.35
N ASP A 582 1.08 -18.29 -50.86
CA ASP A 582 1.41 -17.70 -49.56
C ASP A 582 1.51 -16.17 -49.66
N GLY A 583 1.50 -15.49 -48.52
CA GLY A 583 1.57 -14.03 -48.49
C GLY A 583 1.42 -13.46 -47.09
N GLN A 584 1.29 -12.13 -47.03
CA GLN A 584 1.16 -11.38 -45.79
C GLN A 584 0.25 -10.16 -45.94
N VAL A 585 -0.28 -9.72 -44.80
CA VAL A 585 -0.79 -8.36 -44.61
C VAL A 585 0.24 -7.60 -43.80
N SER A 586 0.55 -6.38 -44.20
CA SER A 586 1.51 -5.54 -43.50
C SER A 586 0.98 -4.14 -43.29
N VAL A 587 1.45 -3.51 -42.21
CA VAL A 587 1.19 -2.11 -41.91
C VAL A 587 2.51 -1.37 -41.72
N THR A 588 2.65 -0.21 -42.36
CA THR A 588 3.70 0.75 -42.07
C THR A 588 3.19 1.70 -40.99
N LEU A 589 3.92 1.79 -39.86
CA LEU A 589 3.51 2.60 -38.71
C LEU A 589 4.68 3.39 -38.14
N ASN A 590 4.36 4.47 -37.42
CA ASN A 590 5.33 5.17 -36.59
C ASN A 590 5.41 4.50 -35.21
N PRO A 591 6.55 3.87 -34.85
CA PRO A 591 6.68 3.17 -33.56
C PRO A 591 6.65 4.14 -32.37
N THR A 592 7.06 5.40 -32.57
CA THR A 592 7.01 6.45 -31.56
C THR A 592 5.56 6.80 -31.20
N ASP A 593 4.70 6.95 -32.21
CA ASP A 593 3.30 7.33 -32.01
C ASP A 593 2.49 6.20 -31.38
N LEU A 594 2.78 4.94 -31.76
CA LEU A 594 2.21 3.75 -31.10
C LEU A 594 2.57 3.73 -29.61
N ALA A 595 3.85 3.96 -29.29
CA ALA A 595 4.29 4.04 -27.90
C ALA A 595 3.60 5.22 -27.18
N ALA A 596 3.55 6.39 -27.80
CA ALA A 596 2.94 7.59 -27.23
C ALA A 596 1.44 7.40 -26.93
N GLU A 597 0.68 6.70 -27.78
CA GLU A 597 -0.72 6.36 -27.53
C GLU A 597 -0.87 5.44 -26.30
N ALA A 598 0.07 4.52 -26.10
CA ALA A 598 0.03 3.57 -24.99
C ALA A 598 0.46 4.16 -23.64
N ILE A 599 1.31 5.19 -23.67
CA ILE A 599 1.92 5.75 -22.46
C ILE A 599 0.93 6.68 -21.74
N PRO A 600 0.61 6.42 -20.45
CA PRO A 600 -0.22 7.33 -19.67
C PRO A 600 0.40 8.73 -19.60
N ALA A 601 -0.43 9.77 -19.78
CA ALA A 601 0.04 11.16 -19.80
C ALA A 601 0.86 11.56 -18.55
N GLN A 602 0.55 10.98 -17.38
CA GLN A 602 1.31 11.24 -16.14
C GLN A 602 2.73 10.67 -16.15
N LEU A 603 2.99 9.67 -16.99
CA LEU A 603 4.29 8.98 -17.08
C LEU A 603 5.09 9.40 -18.31
N ALA A 604 4.48 10.10 -19.27
CA ALA A 604 5.12 10.50 -20.53
C ALA A 604 6.42 11.30 -20.34
N ARG A 605 6.54 12.11 -19.28
CA ARG A 605 7.76 12.87 -18.94
C ARG A 605 8.79 12.09 -18.10
N ASN A 606 8.48 10.84 -17.75
CA ASN A 606 9.26 10.02 -16.83
C ASN A 606 9.65 8.68 -17.45
N CYS A 607 9.53 8.54 -18.77
CA CYS A 607 9.90 7.31 -19.43
C CYS A 607 10.55 7.53 -20.79
N PHE A 608 11.39 6.59 -21.18
CA PHE A 608 11.86 6.43 -22.54
C PHE A 608 11.87 4.95 -22.91
N ILE A 609 11.90 4.66 -24.21
CA ILE A 609 11.93 3.29 -24.73
C ILE A 609 13.16 3.14 -25.60
N LEU A 610 14.02 2.18 -25.29
CA LEU A 610 15.17 1.81 -26.12
C LEU A 610 14.91 0.49 -26.84
N ARG A 611 15.39 0.37 -28.08
CA ARG A 611 15.51 -0.94 -28.70
C ARG A 611 16.71 -1.68 -28.10
N ALA A 612 16.49 -2.94 -27.74
CA ALA A 612 17.50 -3.76 -27.07
C ALA A 612 18.71 -4.12 -27.95
N ASP A 613 18.58 -4.10 -29.26
CA ASP A 613 19.64 -4.61 -30.15
C ASP A 613 20.72 -3.55 -30.43
N ASP A 614 20.38 -2.27 -30.31
CA ASP A 614 21.27 -1.16 -30.71
C ASP A 614 21.07 0.13 -29.91
N GLY A 615 20.21 0.12 -28.89
CA GLY A 615 19.99 1.27 -27.99
C GLY A 615 19.33 2.47 -28.66
N PHE A 616 18.64 2.28 -29.79
CA PHE A 616 17.88 3.36 -30.42
C PHE A 616 16.69 3.79 -29.56
N PHE A 617 16.53 5.10 -29.35
CA PHE A 617 15.33 5.67 -28.74
C PHE A 617 14.15 5.51 -29.68
N VAL A 618 13.21 4.64 -29.30
CA VAL A 618 11.90 4.48 -29.91
C VAL A 618 10.95 5.57 -29.42
N TYR A 619 11.03 5.91 -28.14
CA TYR A 619 10.26 6.96 -27.51
C TYR A 619 11.12 7.70 -26.49
N SER A 620 10.96 9.01 -26.40
CA SER A 620 11.59 9.87 -25.39
C SER A 620 10.71 11.10 -25.18
N ASP A 621 10.71 11.64 -23.96
CA ASP A 621 10.14 12.96 -23.65
C ASP A 621 10.88 14.09 -24.38
N ARG A 622 12.20 13.89 -24.59
CA ARG A 622 13.06 14.73 -25.43
C ARG A 622 13.01 14.28 -26.87
N ARG A 623 12.19 14.96 -27.68
CA ARG A 623 11.95 14.61 -29.10
C ARG A 623 13.23 14.50 -29.93
N GLU A 624 14.25 15.28 -29.58
CA GLU A 624 15.55 15.28 -30.25
C GLU A 624 16.40 14.03 -30.01
N ASP A 625 16.05 13.21 -29.01
CA ASP A 625 16.71 11.93 -28.74
C ASP A 625 16.15 10.81 -29.61
N ILE A 626 14.89 10.93 -30.02
CA ILE A 626 14.18 9.90 -30.78
C ILE A 626 14.96 9.64 -32.09
N HIS A 627 15.07 8.36 -32.45
CA HIS A 627 15.83 7.88 -33.61
C HIS A 627 17.35 8.04 -33.51
N ARG A 628 17.88 8.34 -32.32
CA ARG A 628 19.32 8.26 -32.03
C ARG A 628 19.61 7.04 -31.16
N SER A 629 20.83 6.51 -31.25
CA SER A 629 21.28 5.44 -30.37
C SER A 629 21.98 6.04 -29.15
N VAL A 630 21.56 5.60 -27.96
CA VAL A 630 22.26 5.93 -26.70
C VAL A 630 23.69 5.38 -26.65
N LEU A 631 23.99 4.36 -27.46
CA LEU A 631 25.28 3.67 -27.50
C LEU A 631 26.26 4.30 -28.49
N SER A 632 25.76 4.65 -29.68
CA SER A 632 26.63 5.05 -30.80
C SER A 632 26.54 6.52 -31.22
N ASP A 633 25.50 7.28 -30.83
CA ASP A 633 25.43 8.70 -31.17
C ASP A 633 26.41 9.52 -30.31
N PRO A 634 27.35 10.29 -30.93
CA PRO A 634 28.34 11.09 -30.21
C PRO A 634 27.72 12.09 -29.21
N LYS A 635 26.46 12.52 -29.42
CA LYS A 635 25.72 13.36 -28.49
C LYS A 635 25.71 12.77 -27.07
N PHE A 636 25.37 11.50 -26.93
CA PHE A 636 25.25 10.87 -25.61
C PHE A 636 26.61 10.60 -24.99
N GLN A 637 27.62 10.23 -25.78
CA GLN A 637 28.98 10.06 -25.26
C GLN A 637 29.57 11.39 -24.73
N ARG A 638 29.26 12.52 -25.37
CA ARG A 638 29.78 13.83 -24.99
C ARG A 638 28.97 14.53 -23.90
N LEU A 639 27.64 14.57 -24.04
CA LEU A 639 26.76 15.37 -23.19
C LEU A 639 26.12 14.56 -22.06
N TYR A 640 25.97 13.25 -22.22
CA TYR A 640 25.31 12.37 -21.24
C TYR A 640 26.09 11.05 -21.04
N PRO A 641 27.39 11.09 -20.71
CA PRO A 641 28.25 9.90 -20.69
C PRO A 641 27.76 8.83 -19.71
N GLU A 642 27.13 9.23 -18.60
CA GLU A 642 26.53 8.30 -17.65
C GLU A 642 25.30 7.58 -18.22
N LEU A 643 24.46 8.29 -18.98
CA LEU A 643 23.32 7.67 -19.67
C LEU A 643 23.80 6.73 -20.79
N ALA A 644 24.88 7.09 -21.49
CA ALA A 644 25.49 6.20 -22.50
C ALA A 644 26.00 4.90 -21.87
N LYS A 645 26.67 4.99 -20.71
CA LYS A 645 27.13 3.83 -19.95
C LYS A 645 25.96 2.99 -19.46
N LEU A 646 24.97 3.60 -18.80
CA LEU A 646 23.76 2.91 -18.34
C LEU A 646 22.98 2.29 -19.50
N GLY A 647 23.01 2.92 -20.68
CA GLY A 647 22.43 2.40 -21.91
C GLY A 647 22.96 1.01 -22.26
N GLN A 648 24.25 0.72 -22.03
CA GLN A 648 24.85 -0.60 -22.25
C GLN A 648 24.22 -1.67 -21.33
N ASP A 649 23.94 -1.30 -20.09
CA ASP A 649 23.28 -2.18 -19.12
C ASP A 649 21.81 -2.40 -19.49
N ILE A 650 21.10 -1.33 -19.86
CA ILE A 650 19.68 -1.40 -20.25
C ILE A 650 19.48 -2.32 -21.46
N VAL A 651 20.30 -2.19 -22.50
CA VAL A 651 20.14 -3.01 -23.71
C VAL A 651 20.51 -4.47 -23.47
N SER A 652 21.53 -4.73 -22.63
CA SER A 652 22.01 -6.09 -22.37
C SER A 652 21.10 -6.87 -21.42
N GLN A 653 20.39 -6.20 -20.50
CA GLN A 653 19.58 -6.86 -19.47
C GLN A 653 18.07 -6.75 -19.77
N PRO A 654 17.30 -7.85 -19.70
CA PRO A 654 15.86 -7.82 -19.98
C PRO A 654 15.06 -7.01 -18.95
N GLN A 655 15.60 -6.84 -17.75
CA GLN A 655 15.07 -5.99 -16.70
C GLN A 655 16.23 -5.58 -15.81
N GLY A 656 16.07 -4.49 -15.08
CA GLY A 656 17.08 -4.04 -14.15
C GLY A 656 16.80 -2.65 -13.62
N ARG A 657 17.83 -2.10 -12.99
CA ARG A 657 17.81 -0.78 -12.36
C ARG A 657 19.15 -0.11 -12.49
N GLY A 658 19.15 1.20 -12.40
CA GLY A 658 20.38 1.99 -12.42
C GLY A 658 20.09 3.45 -12.25
N SER A 659 21.14 4.26 -12.36
CA SER A 659 21.02 5.70 -12.20
C SER A 659 22.00 6.44 -13.09
N TYR A 660 21.66 7.65 -13.47
CA TYR A 660 22.47 8.49 -14.34
C TYR A 660 22.30 9.96 -13.96
N ALA A 661 23.33 10.77 -14.22
CA ALA A 661 23.22 12.22 -14.14
C ALA A 661 22.46 12.78 -15.35
N ALA A 662 21.54 13.70 -15.10
CA ALA A 662 20.79 14.44 -16.09
C ALA A 662 20.78 15.94 -15.73
N SER A 663 20.22 16.76 -16.61
CA SER A 663 19.86 18.14 -16.30
C SER A 663 18.34 18.26 -16.17
N ASP A 664 17.86 19.08 -15.23
CA ASP A 664 16.46 19.50 -15.19
C ASP A 664 16.18 20.59 -16.24
N ASP A 665 14.92 21.05 -16.31
CA ASP A 665 14.46 22.08 -17.26
C ASP A 665 15.18 23.43 -17.06
N ASP A 666 15.70 23.68 -15.87
CA ASP A 666 16.47 24.88 -15.49
C ASP A 666 17.99 24.70 -15.73
N GLY A 667 18.42 23.52 -16.21
CA GLY A 667 19.81 23.19 -16.51
C GLY A 667 20.63 22.74 -15.30
N ASN A 668 20.04 22.56 -14.12
CA ASN A 668 20.73 22.07 -12.94
C ASN A 668 21.02 20.57 -13.06
N ALA A 669 22.16 20.14 -12.53
CA ALA A 669 22.51 18.74 -12.47
C ALA A 669 21.60 17.99 -11.46
N VAL A 670 20.89 16.97 -11.94
CA VAL A 670 19.98 16.14 -11.16
C VAL A 670 20.31 14.67 -11.35
N ARG A 671 20.31 13.88 -10.27
CA ARG A 671 20.45 12.43 -10.36
C ARG A 671 19.11 11.81 -10.69
N ARG A 672 19.06 10.98 -11.73
CA ARG A 672 17.88 10.21 -12.09
C ARG A 672 18.12 8.73 -11.84
N ASP A 673 17.30 8.13 -11.00
CA ASP A 673 17.19 6.68 -10.87
C ASP A 673 16.21 6.14 -11.90
N CYS A 674 16.38 4.88 -12.29
CA CYS A 674 15.47 4.23 -13.22
C CYS A 674 15.34 2.73 -12.97
N LEU A 675 14.18 2.22 -13.38
CA LEU A 675 13.92 0.79 -13.58
C LEU A 675 13.63 0.55 -15.05
N TRP A 676 14.00 -0.62 -15.56
CA TRP A 676 13.59 -1.03 -16.89
C TRP A 676 13.10 -2.47 -16.92
N ARG A 677 12.28 -2.76 -17.94
CA ARG A 677 11.88 -4.11 -18.29
C ARG A 677 11.61 -4.24 -19.78
N THR A 678 11.53 -5.48 -20.24
CA THR A 678 11.33 -5.80 -21.64
C THR A 678 9.85 -5.93 -21.97
N VAL A 679 9.47 -5.34 -23.09
CA VAL A 679 8.26 -5.67 -23.87
C VAL A 679 8.70 -6.19 -25.23
N ASN A 680 7.89 -7.07 -25.83
CA ASN A 680 8.22 -7.69 -27.12
C ASN A 680 7.30 -7.12 -28.19
N PHE A 681 7.91 -6.60 -29.26
CA PHE A 681 7.20 -6.22 -30.46
C PHE A 681 7.64 -7.14 -31.60
N ALA A 682 6.84 -8.18 -31.84
CA ALA A 682 7.14 -9.24 -32.81
C ALA A 682 8.53 -9.85 -32.54
N ASN A 683 9.46 -9.69 -33.47
CA ASN A 683 10.85 -10.15 -33.37
C ASN A 683 11.80 -9.16 -32.68
N GLN A 684 11.33 -7.98 -32.26
CA GLN A 684 12.13 -6.96 -31.58
C GLN A 684 11.84 -6.90 -30.08
N ARG A 685 12.87 -6.59 -29.31
CA ARG A 685 12.77 -6.38 -27.86
C ARG A 685 12.94 -4.90 -27.57
N TRP A 686 11.98 -4.34 -26.85
CA TRP A 686 12.01 -2.96 -26.40
C TRP A 686 12.22 -2.92 -24.89
N ARG A 687 13.10 -2.02 -24.45
CA ARG A 687 13.39 -1.74 -23.05
C ARG A 687 12.58 -0.51 -22.66
N VAL A 688 11.50 -0.74 -21.93
CA VAL A 688 10.70 0.33 -21.33
C VAL A 688 11.42 0.76 -20.07
N VAL A 689 11.82 2.02 -20.01
CA VAL A 689 12.56 2.60 -18.88
C VAL A 689 11.69 3.63 -18.21
N LEU A 690 11.46 3.48 -16.91
CA LEU A 690 10.81 4.45 -16.05
C LEU A 690 11.88 5.10 -15.16
N PHE A 691 11.99 6.42 -15.20
CA PHE A 691 12.97 7.18 -14.43
C PHE A 691 12.32 8.23 -13.53
N TRP A 692 13.01 8.58 -12.45
CA TRP A 692 12.62 9.64 -11.53
C TRP A 692 13.86 10.34 -10.98
N ALA A 693 13.70 11.60 -10.60
CA ALA A 693 14.70 12.34 -9.85
C ALA A 693 14.49 12.13 -8.33
N ASP A 694 15.57 12.15 -7.58
CA ASP A 694 15.57 12.28 -6.11
C ASP A 694 15.24 13.71 -5.66
#